data_AF-K0V1X1-F1
#
_entry.id   AF-K0V1X1-F1
#
_cell.length_a   1.000
_cell.length_b   1.000
_cell.length_c   1.000
_cell.angle_alpha   90.00
_cell.angle_beta   90.00
_cell.angle_gamma   90.00
#
_symmetry.space_group_name_H-M   'P 1'
#
loop_
_entity.id
_entity.type
_entity.pdbx_description
1 polymer ?
#
loop_
_entity_poly.entity_id
_entity_poly.type
_entity_poly.pdbx_seq_one_letter_code
_entity_poly.pdbx_strand_id
1 'polypeptide(L)'
;MRLAWPLVGRGHETRLIEAALSDADTAGVVISGHAGVGKSRVASAALDAAAARGHEVRWIAGSSAARDIPLGAMASWADPADTHALQSVCGVIERLTAAPRPVLIGVDDAHQLDDMSLFVLHQIVHRRTAKLIVTLREGETVPGGLSELWRLADFEWLTLAPLPRDDTATLLTRSLDGPVDPESVSRLHRLTGGNVLYLRHIVEQELADGRLTRRHDHWRWSGEPSVPQTLVELIESRMGALRPEVAAVLDVLAVGEPLELAVLQRITDPAAVEEADVHGLVSVDRDGPRPEVRVAHPLYGEVRRNRTAPTRLRRLRGLVATELAAAPDHDEVRILVRRAALILDSDLEPDADLLLRAARGAVCLADLPLAERLAEAAGRAGAGPSAQFVRAHALSWLGHGDTAEEVLTGVDTEALSEGDFARYTFFRASNMLWELAEPARAQQIIAAAGRVTSAPARDEIAAVRAVHAFATDRPGDALAAAQDLELEDLPAAIGGEVAWVLTNIHGDAGRTAAAESVAETGYEIVRSSDAPQLRCNIADAHVGALLMAGRVRSAQQLAERERRHAADLPGAARLLGVAIAGRAALGAGLVADARSLLGRAATTLSAAGHDIGWGYRYRVPYVVALAVTGEIDRAAELLASLQAKRRPFRALGTETAVARAWVAAGQGAVSEAVGILADAAENAAAAGQFAAEAECLQLATQFGARTTHPRLRELAAVVEGPRVRVAGQFAAALEAGNPAELTAVSEAFEEIGDRIAAVDAAAHAVVLYRHAGLRGSALGCAARADALAADGGGVRTPALAAAGSDLPVTEREREVIALLGLGLSNRDIAERLVLSPRTVEGHIYKAMIKTGVSSREELAALLRPRKSG
;
A
#
# COMPACT_ATOMS: atom_id res chain seq x y z
N MET A 1 6.19 26.39 14.44
CA MET A 1 7.31 26.08 13.53
C MET A 1 6.79 26.27 12.10
N ARG A 2 7.39 27.12 11.26
CA ARG A 2 6.91 27.26 9.86
C ARG A 2 7.52 26.13 9.03
N LEU A 3 6.68 25.23 8.52
CA LEU A 3 7.10 24.16 7.63
C LEU A 3 7.50 24.74 6.26
N ALA A 4 8.47 24.12 5.61
CA ALA A 4 8.81 24.41 4.22
C ALA A 4 7.91 23.58 3.30
N TRP A 5 7.21 24.23 2.37
CA TRP A 5 6.31 23.57 1.42
C TRP A 5 6.90 23.62 -0.01
N PRO A 6 7.60 22.56 -0.47
CA PRO A 6 8.22 22.53 -1.78
C PRO A 6 7.20 22.38 -2.92
N LEU A 7 7.57 22.75 -4.14
CA LEU A 7 6.77 22.47 -5.34
C LEU A 7 6.92 20.98 -5.71
N VAL A 8 5.81 20.25 -5.73
CA VAL A 8 5.75 18.80 -5.99
C VAL A 8 4.62 18.51 -6.98
N GLY A 9 4.78 17.50 -7.84
CA GLY A 9 3.73 17.03 -8.75
C GLY A 9 3.46 17.93 -9.96
N ARG A 10 4.24 19.00 -10.18
CA ARG A 10 4.01 20.00 -11.25
C ARG A 10 5.01 19.95 -12.41
N GLY A 11 5.67 18.81 -12.61
CA GLY A 11 6.73 18.67 -13.62
C GLY A 11 6.23 18.69 -15.07
N HIS A 12 4.98 18.30 -15.32
CA HIS A 12 4.38 18.41 -16.64
C HIS A 12 3.99 19.86 -16.95
N GLU A 13 3.28 20.50 -16.03
CA GLU A 13 2.85 21.89 -16.10
C GLU A 13 4.03 22.85 -16.26
N THR A 14 5.11 22.63 -15.49
CA THR A 14 6.33 23.45 -15.61
C THR A 14 6.95 23.34 -17.00
N ARG A 15 6.97 22.15 -17.60
CA ARG A 15 7.50 21.95 -18.97
C ARG A 15 6.63 22.61 -20.03
N LEU A 16 5.30 22.58 -19.87
CA LEU A 16 4.38 23.28 -20.77
C LEU A 16 4.59 24.80 -20.70
N ILE A 17 4.73 25.34 -19.49
CA ILE A 17 5.03 26.76 -19.31
C ILE A 17 6.36 27.11 -20.00
N GLU A 18 7.41 26.32 -19.79
CA GLU A 18 8.71 26.55 -20.43
C GLU A 18 8.66 26.46 -21.97
N ALA A 19 7.89 25.51 -22.51
CA ALA A 19 7.70 25.37 -23.96
C ALA A 19 7.00 26.61 -24.54
N ALA A 20 5.90 27.05 -23.93
CA ALA A 20 5.17 28.24 -24.36
C ALA A 20 6.03 29.51 -24.22
N LEU A 21 6.78 29.68 -23.13
CA LEU A 21 7.68 30.83 -22.98
C LEU A 21 8.79 30.85 -24.03
N SER A 22 9.20 29.70 -24.57
CA SER A 22 10.22 29.59 -25.62
C SER A 22 9.69 29.78 -27.04
N ASP A 23 8.37 29.63 -27.25
CA ASP A 23 7.73 29.72 -28.57
C ASP A 23 7.54 31.18 -29.02
N ALA A 24 8.11 31.59 -30.15
CA ALA A 24 8.05 32.98 -30.62
C ALA A 24 6.62 33.48 -30.97
N ASP A 25 5.69 32.56 -31.26
CA ASP A 25 4.34 32.92 -31.72
C ASP A 25 3.34 33.13 -30.56
N THR A 26 3.69 32.70 -29.34
CA THR A 26 2.83 32.89 -28.16
C THR A 26 3.16 34.19 -27.41
N ALA A 27 2.11 34.88 -26.95
CA ALA A 27 2.24 36.05 -26.08
C ALA A 27 2.50 35.68 -24.61
N GLY A 28 2.28 34.42 -24.23
CA GLY A 28 2.44 33.98 -22.86
C GLY A 28 1.62 32.76 -22.48
N VAL A 29 1.44 32.57 -21.18
CA VAL A 29 0.69 31.45 -20.60
C VAL A 29 -0.39 31.97 -19.66
N VAL A 30 -1.57 31.38 -19.72
CA VAL A 30 -2.67 31.61 -18.78
C VAL A 30 -2.84 30.37 -17.91
N ILE A 31 -2.66 30.53 -16.61
CA ILE A 31 -2.83 29.49 -15.60
C ILE A 31 -4.18 29.68 -14.92
N SER A 32 -5.16 28.88 -15.27
CA SER A 32 -6.47 28.84 -14.62
C SER A 32 -6.53 27.75 -13.56
N GLY A 33 -7.53 27.80 -12.68
CA GLY A 33 -7.77 26.77 -11.68
C GLY A 33 -8.48 27.31 -10.44
N HIS A 34 -8.95 26.40 -9.60
CA HIS A 34 -9.63 26.74 -8.35
C HIS A 34 -8.72 27.51 -7.37
N ALA A 35 -9.30 28.25 -6.43
CA ALA A 35 -8.53 29.01 -5.45
C ALA A 35 -7.79 28.09 -4.44
N GLY A 36 -6.47 28.28 -4.29
CA GLY A 36 -5.62 27.53 -3.36
C GLY A 36 -4.85 26.32 -3.96
N VAL A 37 -5.06 25.99 -5.24
CA VAL A 37 -4.39 24.85 -5.91
C VAL A 37 -2.91 25.08 -6.25
N GLY A 38 -2.41 26.31 -6.10
CA GLY A 38 -0.98 26.66 -6.25
C GLY A 38 -0.61 27.46 -7.49
N LYS A 39 -1.56 28.09 -8.19
CA LYS A 39 -1.32 28.87 -9.42
C LYS A 39 -0.20 29.90 -9.30
N SER A 40 -0.29 30.78 -8.30
CA SER A 40 0.71 31.83 -8.03
C SER A 40 2.09 31.23 -7.73
N ARG A 41 2.14 30.05 -7.10
CA ARG A 41 3.39 29.36 -6.80
C ARG A 41 4.04 28.76 -8.04
N VAL A 42 3.26 28.17 -8.94
CA VAL A 42 3.73 27.66 -10.23
C VAL A 42 4.21 28.82 -11.11
N ALA A 43 3.46 29.92 -11.18
CA ALA A 43 3.84 31.13 -11.91
C ALA A 43 5.15 31.72 -11.38
N SER A 44 5.27 31.90 -10.06
CA SER A 44 6.49 32.37 -9.41
C SER A 44 7.69 31.45 -9.67
N ALA A 45 7.52 30.13 -9.59
CA ALA A 45 8.60 29.19 -9.87
C ALA A 45 9.07 29.25 -11.34
N ALA A 46 8.15 29.45 -12.28
CA ALA A 46 8.48 29.63 -13.69
C ALA A 46 9.25 30.95 -13.93
N LEU A 47 8.87 32.04 -13.25
CA LEU A 47 9.60 33.30 -13.30
C LEU A 47 11.01 33.17 -12.72
N ASP A 48 11.16 32.50 -11.57
CA ASP A 48 12.47 32.25 -10.96
C ASP A 48 13.38 31.43 -11.91
N ALA A 49 12.81 30.41 -12.58
CA ALA A 49 13.53 29.62 -13.58
C ALA A 49 13.91 30.45 -14.82
N ALA A 50 13.05 31.37 -15.27
CA ALA A 50 13.36 32.29 -16.37
C ALA A 50 14.44 33.30 -15.98
N ALA A 51 14.39 33.85 -14.77
CA ALA A 51 15.41 34.75 -14.24
C ALA A 51 16.79 34.08 -14.19
N ALA A 52 16.85 32.81 -13.75
CA ALA A 52 18.07 32.00 -13.77
C ALA A 52 18.64 31.78 -15.19
N ARG A 53 17.78 31.81 -16.22
CA ARG A 53 18.16 31.74 -17.65
C ARG A 53 18.48 33.11 -18.27
N GLY A 54 18.44 34.18 -17.49
CA GLY A 54 18.83 35.53 -17.92
C GLY A 54 17.68 36.40 -18.44
N HIS A 55 16.42 36.07 -18.15
CA HIS A 55 15.29 36.97 -18.39
C HIS A 55 15.16 38.03 -17.28
N GLU A 56 14.62 39.19 -17.64
CA GLU A 56 14.23 40.20 -16.65
C GLU A 56 12.78 39.93 -16.23
N VAL A 57 12.51 39.71 -14.94
CA VAL A 57 11.17 39.36 -14.45
C VAL A 57 10.48 40.51 -13.70
N ARG A 58 9.16 40.62 -13.86
CA ARG A 58 8.29 41.57 -13.14
C ARG A 58 7.08 40.82 -12.58
N TRP A 59 6.61 41.18 -11.39
CA TRP A 59 5.46 40.53 -10.74
C TRP A 59 4.40 41.55 -10.34
N ILE A 60 3.20 41.38 -10.86
CA ILE A 60 2.04 42.24 -10.64
C ILE A 60 1.00 41.40 -9.91
N ALA A 61 0.48 41.88 -8.79
CA ALA A 61 -0.55 41.19 -8.03
C ALA A 61 -1.87 41.96 -8.12
N GLY A 62 -2.89 41.33 -8.69
CA GLY A 62 -4.27 41.80 -8.59
C GLY A 62 -4.76 41.70 -7.15
N SER A 63 -5.51 42.71 -6.70
CA SER A 63 -6.21 42.67 -5.42
C SER A 63 -7.54 43.38 -5.54
N SER A 64 -8.58 42.84 -4.90
CA SER A 64 -9.90 43.49 -4.85
C SER A 64 -9.84 44.92 -4.29
N ALA A 65 -8.95 45.16 -3.33
CA ALA A 65 -8.74 46.49 -2.74
C ALA A 65 -8.12 47.50 -3.70
N ALA A 66 -7.32 47.05 -4.67
CA ALA A 66 -6.67 47.91 -5.65
C ALA A 66 -7.46 48.07 -6.95
N ARG A 67 -8.53 47.28 -7.15
CA ARG A 67 -9.33 47.27 -8.39
C ARG A 67 -10.00 48.60 -8.70
N ASP A 68 -10.37 49.36 -7.68
CA ASP A 68 -11.02 50.67 -7.81
C ASP A 68 -10.01 51.83 -7.92
N ILE A 69 -8.70 51.53 -7.83
CA ILE A 69 -7.63 52.51 -7.91
C ILE A 69 -7.02 52.45 -9.32
N PRO A 70 -7.01 53.55 -10.09
CA PRO A 70 -6.37 53.58 -11.41
C PRO A 70 -4.89 53.18 -11.32
N LEU A 71 -4.48 52.18 -12.11
CA LEU A 71 -3.14 51.58 -12.07
C LEU A 71 -2.75 51.02 -10.68
N GLY A 72 -3.73 50.66 -9.84
CA GLY A 72 -3.51 50.28 -8.44
C GLY A 72 -2.58 49.08 -8.28
N ALA A 73 -2.72 48.06 -9.14
CA ALA A 73 -1.85 46.88 -9.14
C ALA A 73 -0.43 47.18 -9.65
N MET A 74 -0.25 48.30 -10.36
CA MET A 74 1.00 48.74 -10.97
C MET A 74 1.56 50.01 -10.31
N ALA A 75 1.09 50.36 -9.11
CA ALA A 75 1.44 51.61 -8.42
C ALA A 75 2.96 51.80 -8.24
N SER A 76 3.73 50.71 -8.08
CA SER A 76 5.20 50.76 -7.98
C SER A 76 5.90 51.19 -9.28
N TRP A 77 5.22 51.16 -10.42
CA TRP A 77 5.73 51.64 -11.71
C TRP A 77 5.07 52.93 -12.16
N ALA A 78 4.01 53.39 -11.49
CA ALA A 78 3.35 54.66 -11.78
C ALA A 78 4.13 55.83 -11.17
N ASP A 79 4.16 56.99 -11.85
CA ASP A 79 4.71 58.22 -11.26
C ASP A 79 3.59 58.99 -10.55
N PRO A 80 3.73 59.33 -9.26
CA PRO A 80 2.75 60.17 -8.58
C PRO A 80 2.62 61.58 -9.19
N ALA A 81 3.62 62.03 -9.95
CA ALA A 81 3.61 63.33 -10.61
C ALA A 81 2.80 63.36 -11.92
N ASP A 82 2.48 62.20 -12.49
CA ASP A 82 1.73 62.12 -13.75
C ASP A 82 0.25 62.48 -13.53
N THR A 83 -0.16 63.65 -14.01
CA THR A 83 -1.53 64.16 -13.81
C THR A 83 -2.49 63.72 -14.93
N HIS A 84 -1.96 63.22 -16.06
CA HIS A 84 -2.75 62.76 -17.20
C HIS A 84 -2.69 61.24 -17.34
N ALA A 85 -3.85 60.59 -17.40
CA ALA A 85 -3.99 59.14 -17.49
C ALA A 85 -3.15 58.48 -18.60
N LEU A 86 -3.05 59.11 -19.78
CA LEU A 86 -2.24 58.61 -20.89
C LEU A 86 -0.73 58.69 -20.61
N GLN A 87 -0.27 59.75 -19.92
CA GLN A 87 1.14 59.86 -19.52
C GLN A 87 1.50 58.78 -18.50
N SER A 88 0.63 58.56 -17.50
CA SER A 88 0.81 57.50 -16.51
C SER A 88 0.88 56.11 -17.15
N VAL A 89 0.00 55.81 -18.12
CA VAL A 89 0.00 54.53 -18.85
C VAL A 89 1.28 54.36 -19.67
N CYS A 90 1.70 55.37 -20.43
CA CYS A 90 2.93 55.31 -21.22
C CYS A 90 4.17 55.12 -20.32
N GLY A 91 4.26 55.86 -19.21
CA GLY A 91 5.35 55.74 -18.25
C GLY A 91 5.42 54.36 -17.60
N VAL A 92 4.27 53.76 -17.26
CA VAL A 92 4.21 52.40 -16.72
C VAL A 92 4.66 51.37 -17.77
N ILE A 93 4.20 51.47 -19.02
CA ILE A 93 4.62 50.56 -20.11
C ILE A 93 6.14 50.62 -20.30
N GLU A 94 6.71 51.82 -20.37
CA GLU A 94 8.14 52.03 -20.52
C GLU A 94 8.92 51.40 -19.35
N ARG A 95 8.51 51.65 -18.10
CA ARG A 95 9.20 51.08 -16.92
C ARG A 95 9.05 49.56 -16.78
N LEU A 96 7.92 49.01 -17.21
CA LEU A 96 7.70 47.57 -17.21
C LEU A 96 8.53 46.84 -18.28
N THR A 97 8.78 47.49 -19.42
CA THR A 97 9.44 46.87 -20.58
C THR A 97 10.91 47.28 -20.77
N ALA A 98 11.37 48.34 -20.10
CA ALA A 98 12.74 48.82 -20.19
C ALA A 98 13.71 47.85 -19.49
N ALA A 99 14.33 46.97 -20.28
CA ALA A 99 15.41 46.12 -19.85
C ALA A 99 16.37 45.78 -21.02
N PRO A 100 17.67 45.57 -20.75
CA PRO A 100 18.61 45.09 -21.76
C PRO A 100 18.42 43.61 -22.13
N ARG A 101 17.51 42.91 -21.45
CA ARG A 101 17.22 41.47 -21.58
C ARG A 101 15.72 41.27 -21.85
N PRO A 102 15.31 40.14 -22.44
CA PRO A 102 13.90 39.86 -22.67
C PRO A 102 13.10 39.90 -21.36
N VAL A 103 12.01 40.66 -21.35
CA VAL A 103 11.15 40.85 -20.17
C VAL A 103 10.04 39.81 -20.11
N LEU A 104 9.80 39.27 -18.92
CA LEU A 104 8.69 38.39 -18.60
C LEU A 104 7.89 38.95 -17.42
N ILE A 105 6.59 39.13 -17.60
CA ILE A 105 5.71 39.74 -16.59
C ILE A 105 4.74 38.68 -16.05
N GLY A 106 4.84 38.38 -14.77
CA GLY A 106 3.84 37.62 -14.04
C GLY A 106 2.71 38.51 -13.55
N VAL A 107 1.47 38.09 -13.77
CA VAL A 107 0.25 38.77 -13.34
C VAL A 107 -0.57 37.78 -12.53
N ASP A 108 -0.65 37.99 -11.21
CA ASP A 108 -1.44 37.16 -10.31
C ASP A 108 -2.88 37.69 -10.20
N ASP A 109 -3.86 36.79 -10.26
CA ASP A 109 -5.28 37.09 -10.13
C ASP A 109 -5.76 38.23 -11.05
N ALA A 110 -5.48 38.10 -12.36
CA ALA A 110 -5.68 39.15 -13.36
C ALA A 110 -7.12 39.69 -13.46
N HIS A 111 -8.11 38.90 -13.06
CA HIS A 111 -9.52 39.29 -12.97
C HIS A 111 -9.78 40.42 -11.94
N GLN A 112 -8.81 40.70 -11.05
CA GLN A 112 -8.88 41.76 -10.05
C GLN A 112 -8.15 43.05 -10.47
N LEU A 113 -7.64 43.14 -11.70
CA LEU A 113 -7.02 44.36 -12.22
C LEU A 113 -8.05 45.43 -12.57
N ASP A 114 -7.64 46.70 -12.45
CA ASP A 114 -8.40 47.85 -12.94
C ASP A 114 -8.28 48.01 -14.47
N ASP A 115 -9.20 48.76 -15.06
CA ASP A 115 -9.28 48.93 -16.52
C ASP A 115 -8.01 49.55 -17.14
N MET A 116 -7.33 50.45 -16.42
CA MET A 116 -6.09 51.06 -16.91
C MET A 116 -4.91 50.08 -16.85
N SER A 117 -4.81 49.28 -15.79
CA SER A 117 -3.83 48.18 -15.72
C SER A 117 -4.05 47.14 -16.83
N LEU A 118 -5.31 46.80 -17.13
CA LEU A 118 -5.64 45.91 -18.26
C LEU A 118 -5.23 46.52 -19.61
N PHE A 119 -5.45 47.82 -19.80
CA PHE A 119 -5.02 48.53 -21.00
C PHE A 119 -3.49 48.55 -21.17
N VAL A 120 -2.72 48.68 -20.08
CA VAL A 120 -1.26 48.54 -20.10
C VAL A 120 -0.83 47.16 -20.62
N LEU A 121 -1.41 46.08 -20.08
CA LEU A 121 -1.11 44.71 -20.52
C LEU A 121 -1.46 44.51 -22.00
N HIS A 122 -2.60 45.05 -22.43
CA HIS A 122 -3.01 45.05 -23.84
C HIS A 122 -1.97 45.72 -24.75
N GLN A 123 -1.42 46.87 -24.36
CA GLN A 123 -0.39 47.54 -25.17
C GLN A 123 0.93 46.74 -25.22
N ILE A 124 1.31 46.11 -24.10
CA ILE A 124 2.52 45.27 -24.02
C ILE A 124 2.42 44.05 -24.94
N VAL A 125 1.28 43.36 -24.92
CA VAL A 125 1.02 42.19 -25.78
C VAL A 125 0.93 42.61 -27.25
N HIS A 126 0.20 43.69 -27.55
CA HIS A 126 0.05 44.18 -28.92
C HIS A 126 1.39 44.57 -29.57
N ARG A 127 2.29 45.19 -28.79
CA ARG A 127 3.63 45.59 -29.26
C ARG A 127 4.67 44.47 -29.17
N ARG A 128 4.30 43.29 -28.63
CA ARG A 128 5.18 42.15 -28.35
C ARG A 128 6.46 42.53 -27.58
N THR A 129 6.34 43.49 -26.64
CA THR A 129 7.49 44.02 -25.87
C THR A 129 7.86 43.17 -24.67
N ALA A 130 6.94 42.33 -24.18
CA ALA A 130 7.20 41.35 -23.13
C ALA A 130 6.21 40.18 -23.25
N LYS A 131 6.59 39.02 -22.72
CA LYS A 131 5.67 37.88 -22.54
C LYS A 131 4.98 37.94 -21.18
N LEU A 132 3.80 37.31 -21.06
CA LEU A 132 3.04 37.29 -19.83
C LEU A 132 2.88 35.86 -19.24
N ILE A 133 2.88 35.75 -17.91
CA ILE A 133 2.33 34.59 -17.19
C ILE A 133 1.17 35.11 -16.36
N VAL A 134 -0.05 34.72 -16.69
CA VAL A 134 -1.27 35.27 -16.09
C VAL A 134 -1.97 34.20 -15.27
N THR A 135 -2.34 34.47 -14.01
CA THR A 135 -3.14 33.54 -13.21
C THR A 135 -4.61 33.99 -13.12
N LEU A 136 -5.53 33.02 -13.21
CA LEU A 136 -6.97 33.23 -13.14
C LEU A 136 -7.65 32.25 -12.19
N ARG A 137 -8.72 32.71 -11.55
CA ARG A 137 -9.59 31.88 -10.72
C ARG A 137 -10.78 31.41 -11.55
N GLU A 138 -11.04 30.10 -11.52
CA GLU A 138 -12.26 29.55 -12.10
C GLU A 138 -13.49 29.98 -11.30
N GLY A 139 -14.61 30.21 -12.00
CA GLY A 139 -15.89 30.65 -11.42
C GLY A 139 -16.04 32.17 -11.28
N GLU A 140 -14.96 32.93 -11.42
CA GLU A 140 -15.01 34.40 -11.41
C GLU A 140 -15.37 34.98 -12.78
N THR A 141 -16.07 36.11 -12.78
CA THR A 141 -16.40 36.82 -14.03
C THR A 141 -15.14 37.44 -14.64
N VAL A 142 -14.83 37.07 -15.87
CA VAL A 142 -13.68 37.61 -16.61
C VAL A 142 -14.00 39.03 -17.11
N PRO A 143 -13.22 40.06 -16.73
CA PRO A 143 -13.43 41.42 -17.23
C PRO A 143 -13.30 41.50 -18.75
N GLY A 144 -14.10 42.35 -19.40
CA GLY A 144 -14.08 42.50 -20.87
C GLY A 144 -12.70 42.88 -21.44
N GLY A 145 -11.94 43.71 -20.74
CA GLY A 145 -10.57 44.07 -21.14
C GLY A 145 -9.61 42.88 -21.19
N LEU A 146 -9.83 41.85 -20.36
CA LEU A 146 -9.06 40.62 -20.40
C LEU A 146 -9.52 39.71 -21.54
N SER A 147 -10.83 39.68 -21.85
CA SER A 147 -11.35 38.98 -23.03
C SER A 147 -10.80 39.54 -24.35
N GLU A 148 -10.61 40.86 -24.45
CA GLU A 148 -9.96 41.47 -25.62
C GLU A 148 -8.47 41.07 -25.71
N LEU A 149 -7.76 40.97 -24.58
CA LEU A 149 -6.37 40.50 -24.54
C LEU A 149 -6.19 39.12 -25.21
N TRP A 150 -7.11 38.21 -24.95
CA TRP A 150 -7.11 36.85 -25.51
C TRP A 150 -7.40 36.80 -27.02
N ARG A 151 -8.05 37.83 -27.58
CA ARG A 151 -8.30 37.91 -29.03
C ARG A 151 -7.13 38.49 -29.82
N LEU A 152 -6.24 39.22 -29.15
CA LEU A 152 -5.14 39.96 -29.78
C LEU A 152 -3.91 39.10 -30.06
N ALA A 153 -3.70 38.06 -29.27
CA ALA A 153 -2.56 37.18 -29.39
C ALA A 153 -2.85 35.78 -28.85
N ASP A 154 -2.08 34.80 -29.30
CA ASP A 154 -2.20 33.42 -28.85
C ASP A 154 -1.55 33.22 -27.48
N PHE A 155 -2.29 32.60 -26.58
CA PHE A 155 -1.85 32.22 -25.24
C PHE A 155 -2.00 30.72 -25.05
N GLU A 156 -1.03 30.10 -24.40
CA GLU A 156 -1.17 28.71 -23.95
C GLU A 156 -2.03 28.68 -22.69
N TRP A 157 -3.10 27.87 -22.70
CA TRP A 157 -4.02 27.73 -21.56
C TRP A 157 -3.71 26.49 -20.75
N LEU A 158 -3.42 26.69 -19.47
CA LEU A 158 -3.08 25.64 -18.54
C LEU A 158 -4.04 25.62 -17.34
N THR A 159 -4.89 24.60 -17.28
CA THR A 159 -5.79 24.39 -16.14
C THR A 159 -5.08 23.60 -15.04
N LEU A 160 -4.90 24.21 -13.88
CA LEU A 160 -4.23 23.61 -12.74
C LEU A 160 -5.23 22.87 -11.84
N ALA A 161 -5.25 21.54 -11.96
CA ALA A 161 -6.07 20.67 -11.10
C ALA A 161 -5.49 20.57 -9.67
N PRO A 162 -6.30 20.21 -8.65
CA PRO A 162 -5.80 19.85 -7.31
C PRO A 162 -4.73 18.74 -7.36
N LEU A 163 -3.88 18.66 -6.33
CA LEU A 163 -2.81 17.65 -6.32
C LEU A 163 -3.39 16.24 -6.19
N PRO A 164 -2.93 15.28 -7.01
CA PRO A 164 -3.24 13.87 -6.82
C PRO A 164 -2.80 13.34 -5.44
N ARG A 165 -3.35 12.20 -5.02
CA ARG A 165 -3.02 11.57 -3.74
C ARG A 165 -1.52 11.26 -3.58
N ASP A 166 -0.88 10.76 -4.63
CA ASP A 166 0.53 10.37 -4.58
C ASP A 166 1.46 11.58 -4.49
N ASP A 167 1.11 12.67 -5.18
CA ASP A 167 1.80 13.96 -5.04
C ASP A 167 1.55 14.61 -3.68
N THR A 168 0.34 14.43 -3.13
CA THR A 168 0.02 14.84 -1.76
C THR A 168 0.91 14.10 -0.75
N ALA A 169 1.08 12.78 -0.92
CA ALA A 169 1.98 11.98 -0.10
C ALA A 169 3.42 12.51 -0.16
N THR A 170 3.91 12.74 -1.38
CA THR A 170 5.27 13.24 -1.64
C THR A 170 5.47 14.63 -1.04
N LEU A 171 4.50 15.54 -1.18
CA LEU A 171 4.54 16.87 -0.59
C LEU A 171 4.60 16.81 0.94
N LEU A 172 3.75 15.99 1.56
CA LEU A 172 3.74 15.81 3.02
C LEU A 172 5.07 15.24 3.53
N THR A 173 5.60 14.21 2.86
CA THR A 173 6.88 13.60 3.23
C THR A 173 8.04 14.58 3.21
N ARG A 174 8.10 15.44 2.18
CA ARG A 174 9.15 16.47 2.10
C ARG A 174 8.94 17.61 3.09
N SER A 175 7.70 17.99 3.37
CA SER A 175 7.38 19.11 4.26
C SER A 175 7.58 18.75 5.74
N LEU A 176 7.33 17.50 6.12
CA LEU A 176 7.47 16.98 7.49
C LEU A 176 8.81 16.28 7.76
N ASP A 177 9.73 16.28 6.79
CA ASP A 177 11.04 15.63 6.88
C ASP A 177 10.96 14.14 7.31
N GLY A 178 10.05 13.39 6.68
CA GLY A 178 9.85 11.98 6.98
C GLY A 178 8.57 11.40 6.37
N PRO A 179 8.50 10.08 6.16
CA PRO A 179 7.33 9.45 5.54
C PRO A 179 6.08 9.63 6.42
N VAL A 180 4.93 9.84 5.79
CA VAL A 180 3.63 9.93 6.47
C VAL A 180 2.89 8.62 6.27
N ASP A 181 2.24 8.14 7.33
CA ASP A 181 1.41 6.94 7.29
C ASP A 181 0.35 7.04 6.15
N PRO A 182 0.19 6.00 5.29
CA PRO A 182 -0.71 6.05 4.14
C PRO A 182 -2.18 6.33 4.46
N GLU A 183 -2.65 5.91 5.63
CA GLU A 183 -4.01 6.22 6.08
C GLU A 183 -4.14 7.72 6.37
N SER A 184 -3.19 8.28 7.12
CA SER A 184 -3.10 9.72 7.40
C SER A 184 -3.06 10.55 6.11
N VAL A 185 -2.26 10.15 5.11
CA VAL A 185 -2.23 10.79 3.78
C VAL A 185 -3.61 10.71 3.11
N SER A 186 -4.25 9.55 3.13
CA SER A 186 -5.55 9.35 2.47
C SER A 186 -6.65 10.18 3.14
N ARG A 187 -6.61 10.31 4.46
CA ARG A 187 -7.54 11.15 5.24
C ARG A 187 -7.33 12.62 4.95
N LEU A 188 -6.08 13.11 4.99
CA LEU A 188 -5.73 14.50 4.67
C LEU A 188 -6.06 14.87 3.22
N HIS A 189 -5.73 14.01 2.27
CA HIS A 189 -6.04 14.24 0.85
C HIS A 189 -7.55 14.29 0.60
N ARG A 190 -8.32 13.36 1.19
CA ARG A 190 -9.78 13.33 1.06
C ARG A 190 -10.43 14.57 1.65
N LEU A 191 -10.00 14.99 2.84
CA LEU A 191 -10.54 16.17 3.52
C LEU A 191 -10.26 17.46 2.72
N THR A 192 -9.07 17.55 2.12
CA THR A 192 -8.61 18.76 1.41
C THR A 192 -8.93 18.77 -0.08
N GLY A 193 -9.38 17.64 -0.63
CA GLY A 193 -9.56 17.47 -2.08
C GLY A 193 -8.27 17.69 -2.89
N GLY A 194 -7.09 17.50 -2.29
CA GLY A 194 -5.80 17.85 -2.91
C GLY A 194 -5.52 19.35 -3.01
N ASN A 195 -6.31 20.20 -2.35
CA ASN A 195 -6.07 21.64 -2.30
C ASN A 195 -4.90 21.95 -1.35
N VAL A 196 -3.79 22.43 -1.91
CA VAL A 196 -2.53 22.67 -1.19
C VAL A 196 -2.68 23.70 -0.07
N LEU A 197 -3.49 24.76 -0.29
CA LEU A 197 -3.74 25.78 0.71
C LEU A 197 -4.42 25.18 1.94
N TYR A 198 -5.44 24.36 1.73
CA TYR A 198 -6.18 23.71 2.81
C TYR A 198 -5.32 22.69 3.54
N LEU A 199 -4.59 21.87 2.79
CA LEU A 199 -3.65 20.89 3.34
C LEU A 199 -2.62 21.56 4.25
N ARG A 200 -2.07 22.70 3.82
CA ARG A 200 -1.11 23.47 4.60
C ARG A 200 -1.68 23.95 5.93
N HIS A 201 -2.86 24.57 5.92
CA HIS A 201 -3.49 25.09 7.14
C HIS A 201 -3.78 23.98 8.14
N ILE A 202 -4.33 22.85 7.67
CA ILE A 202 -4.66 21.71 8.53
C ILE A 202 -3.38 21.10 9.10
N VAL A 203 -2.39 20.78 8.28
CA VAL A 203 -1.14 20.14 8.75
C VAL A 203 -0.38 21.03 9.73
N GLU A 204 -0.28 22.33 9.47
CA GLU A 204 0.41 23.26 10.38
C GLU A 204 -0.31 23.35 11.74
N GLN A 205 -1.65 23.36 11.75
CA GLN A 205 -2.43 23.38 12.99
C GLN A 205 -2.38 22.04 13.74
N GLU A 206 -2.56 20.91 13.05
CA GLU A 206 -2.52 19.58 13.66
C GLU A 206 -1.14 19.24 14.24
N LEU A 207 -0.08 19.78 13.64
CA LEU A 207 1.27 19.73 14.19
C LEU A 207 1.41 20.61 15.44
N ALA A 208 0.86 21.83 15.43
CA ALA A 208 0.87 22.73 16.57
C ALA A 208 0.08 22.17 17.77
N ASP A 209 -1.02 21.48 17.50
CA ASP A 209 -1.88 20.85 18.49
C ASP A 209 -1.36 19.48 18.97
N GLY A 210 -0.23 19.00 18.44
CA GLY A 210 0.38 17.73 18.82
C GLY A 210 -0.43 16.49 18.40
N ARG A 211 -1.36 16.63 17.45
CA ARG A 211 -2.18 15.53 16.90
C ARG A 211 -1.56 14.85 15.69
N LEU A 212 -0.61 15.52 15.03
CA LEU A 212 0.28 14.91 14.03
C LEU A 212 1.63 14.62 14.69
N THR A 213 1.91 13.35 14.99
CA THR A 213 3.09 12.94 15.77
C THR A 213 3.95 11.93 15.03
N ARG A 214 5.27 12.00 15.25
CA ARG A 214 6.21 11.02 14.71
C ARG A 214 6.26 9.78 15.62
N ARG A 215 5.89 8.62 15.10
CA ARG A 215 5.97 7.31 15.77
C ARG A 215 6.65 6.29 14.84
N HIS A 216 7.67 5.57 15.35
CA HIS A 216 8.37 4.50 14.63
C HIS A 216 8.77 4.88 13.19
N ASP A 217 9.41 6.05 13.03
CA ASP A 217 9.85 6.65 11.75
C ASP A 217 8.77 7.13 10.76
N HIS A 218 7.49 7.10 11.14
CA HIS A 218 6.41 7.68 10.35
C HIS A 218 5.65 8.78 11.09
N TRP A 219 5.16 9.78 10.37
CA TRP A 219 4.18 10.72 10.90
C TRP A 219 2.78 10.11 10.85
N ARG A 220 2.07 10.12 11.97
CA ARG A 220 0.68 9.64 12.07
C ARG A 220 -0.23 10.74 12.60
N TRP A 221 -1.39 10.87 11.97
CA TRP A 221 -2.43 11.79 12.38
C TRP A 221 -3.49 11.08 13.24
N SER A 222 -3.70 11.57 14.46
CA SER A 222 -4.66 11.02 15.42
C SER A 222 -5.78 12.01 15.74
N GLY A 223 -7.01 11.49 15.88
CA GLY A 223 -8.20 12.28 16.22
C GLY A 223 -9.06 12.66 15.03
N GLU A 224 -10.17 13.36 15.31
CA GLU A 224 -11.05 13.94 14.31
C GLU A 224 -10.45 15.23 13.70
N PRO A 225 -10.77 15.54 12.44
CA PRO A 225 -10.33 16.79 11.83
C PRO A 225 -10.85 18.01 12.59
N SER A 226 -9.95 18.88 13.04
CA SER A 226 -10.32 20.23 13.45
C SER A 226 -9.99 21.19 12.31
N VAL A 227 -10.99 21.97 11.87
CA VAL A 227 -10.76 23.03 10.87
C VAL A 227 -10.27 24.27 11.61
N PRO A 228 -9.05 24.76 11.33
CA PRO A 228 -8.53 25.96 11.97
C PRO A 228 -9.47 27.15 11.73
N GLN A 229 -9.65 28.03 12.72
CA GLN A 229 -10.55 29.19 12.60
C GLN A 229 -10.24 30.07 11.38
N THR A 230 -8.96 30.26 11.06
CA THR A 230 -8.52 30.99 9.85
C THR A 230 -9.00 30.34 8.55
N LEU A 231 -9.09 29.00 8.52
CA LEU A 231 -9.61 28.25 7.38
C LEU A 231 -11.15 28.30 7.36
N VAL A 232 -11.81 28.31 8.52
CA VAL A 232 -13.27 28.53 8.62
C VAL A 232 -13.66 29.85 7.98
N GLU A 233 -12.99 30.95 8.35
CA GLU A 233 -13.27 32.29 7.79
C GLU A 233 -13.07 32.34 6.27
N LEU A 234 -12.00 31.68 5.77
CA LEU A 234 -11.74 31.57 4.33
C LEU A 234 -12.85 30.80 3.60
N ILE A 235 -13.33 29.70 4.19
CA ILE A 235 -14.40 28.88 3.62
C ILE A 235 -15.74 29.61 3.66
N GLU A 236 -16.07 30.26 4.77
CA GLU A 236 -17.30 31.05 4.92
C GLU A 236 -17.34 32.20 3.92
N SER A 237 -16.21 32.88 3.70
CA SER A 237 -16.10 33.90 2.66
C SER A 237 -16.35 33.35 1.25
N ARG A 238 -16.04 32.07 0.99
CA ARG A 238 -16.30 31.42 -0.32
C ARG A 238 -17.74 30.95 -0.46
N MET A 239 -18.33 30.43 0.62
CA MET A 239 -19.74 30.00 0.63
C MET A 239 -20.68 31.20 0.49
N GLY A 240 -20.25 32.39 0.91
CA GLY A 240 -21.04 33.61 0.87
C GLY A 240 -22.15 33.62 1.92
N ALA A 241 -23.01 34.64 1.86
CA ALA A 241 -24.17 34.73 2.74
C ALA A 241 -25.25 33.72 2.31
N LEU A 242 -25.40 32.64 3.06
CA LEU A 242 -26.37 31.60 2.76
C LEU A 242 -27.76 31.92 3.30
N ARG A 243 -28.79 31.71 2.47
CA ARG A 243 -30.18 31.67 2.92
C ARG A 243 -30.38 30.49 3.89
N PRO A 244 -31.27 30.59 4.89
CA PRO A 244 -31.51 29.51 5.85
C PRO A 244 -31.86 28.16 5.22
N GLU A 245 -32.54 28.18 4.06
CA GLU A 245 -32.96 26.99 3.33
C GLU A 245 -31.77 26.29 2.67
N VAL A 246 -30.88 27.03 1.99
CA VAL A 246 -29.64 26.51 1.41
C VAL A 246 -28.69 26.01 2.49
N ALA A 247 -28.60 26.73 3.61
CA ALA A 247 -27.84 26.29 4.76
C ALA A 247 -28.35 24.96 5.35
N ALA A 248 -29.67 24.72 5.29
CA ALA A 248 -30.26 23.45 5.72
C ALA A 248 -29.89 22.28 4.79
N VAL A 249 -29.83 22.52 3.47
CA VAL A 249 -29.33 21.52 2.48
C VAL A 249 -27.92 21.08 2.84
N LEU A 250 -27.02 22.04 3.10
CA LEU A 250 -25.65 21.74 3.49
C LEU A 250 -25.56 21.08 4.86
N ASP A 251 -26.39 21.46 5.84
CA ASP A 251 -26.42 20.80 7.15
C ASP A 251 -26.81 19.31 7.04
N VAL A 252 -27.78 18.97 6.18
CA VAL A 252 -28.23 17.60 5.94
C VAL A 252 -27.14 16.79 5.26
N LEU A 253 -26.51 17.33 4.21
CA LEU A 253 -25.40 16.67 3.53
C LEU A 253 -24.18 16.54 4.43
N ALA A 254 -23.91 17.52 5.29
CA ALA A 254 -22.76 17.49 6.21
C ALA A 254 -22.78 16.34 7.22
N VAL A 255 -23.97 15.82 7.55
CA VAL A 255 -24.12 14.67 8.46
C VAL A 255 -24.35 13.36 7.73
N GLY A 256 -24.75 13.41 6.46
CA GLY A 256 -25.35 12.27 5.81
C GLY A 256 -25.06 12.17 4.33
N GLU A 257 -24.07 12.83 3.74
CA GLU A 257 -23.70 12.60 2.33
C GLU A 257 -23.00 11.23 2.11
N PRO A 258 -23.02 10.67 0.89
CA PRO A 258 -23.81 11.08 -0.29
C PRO A 258 -25.29 10.73 -0.15
N LEU A 259 -26.21 11.62 -0.55
CA LEU A 259 -27.66 11.32 -0.54
C LEU A 259 -28.22 11.28 -1.94
N GLU A 260 -29.10 10.33 -2.22
CA GLU A 260 -29.92 10.41 -3.44
C GLU A 260 -30.67 11.74 -3.48
N LEU A 261 -30.73 12.37 -4.65
CA LEU A 261 -31.40 13.66 -4.84
C LEU A 261 -32.84 13.63 -4.33
N ALA A 262 -33.56 12.53 -4.57
CA ALA A 262 -34.93 12.35 -4.12
C ALA A 262 -35.05 12.27 -2.58
N VAL A 263 -34.07 11.67 -1.89
CA VAL A 263 -34.02 11.64 -0.42
C VAL A 263 -33.77 13.05 0.11
N LEU A 264 -32.81 13.77 -0.45
CA LEU A 264 -32.48 15.14 -0.05
C LEU A 264 -33.67 16.09 -0.22
N GLN A 265 -34.40 15.97 -1.33
CA GLN A 265 -35.61 16.76 -1.64
C GLN A 265 -36.82 16.44 -0.75
N ARG A 266 -36.82 15.29 -0.04
CA ARG A 266 -37.86 15.01 0.98
C ARG A 266 -37.52 15.62 2.33
N ILE A 267 -36.23 15.76 2.65
CA ILE A 267 -35.76 16.35 3.91
C ILE A 267 -35.69 17.89 3.82
N THR A 268 -35.44 18.43 2.62
CA THR A 268 -35.17 19.86 2.38
C THR A 268 -35.96 20.41 1.20
N ASP A 269 -36.02 21.74 1.06
CA ASP A 269 -36.72 22.40 -0.05
C ASP A 269 -36.01 22.12 -1.40
N PRO A 270 -36.69 21.54 -2.41
CA PRO A 270 -36.11 21.29 -3.73
C PRO A 270 -35.51 22.55 -4.39
N ALA A 271 -36.13 23.71 -4.22
CA ALA A 271 -35.62 24.96 -4.79
C ALA A 271 -34.28 25.39 -4.15
N ALA A 272 -34.08 25.07 -2.88
CA ALA A 272 -32.82 25.32 -2.19
C ALA A 272 -31.71 24.36 -2.63
N VAL A 273 -32.05 23.12 -3.04
CA VAL A 273 -31.09 22.18 -3.63
C VAL A 273 -30.60 22.67 -4.99
N GLU A 274 -31.50 23.17 -5.83
CA GLU A 274 -31.15 23.76 -7.13
C GLU A 274 -30.26 25.00 -6.98
N GLU A 275 -30.61 25.90 -6.05
CA GLU A 275 -29.78 27.07 -5.75
C GLU A 275 -28.39 26.67 -5.22
N ALA A 276 -28.31 25.64 -4.37
CA ALA A 276 -27.04 25.13 -3.88
C ALA A 276 -26.15 24.58 -5.01
N ASP A 277 -26.74 23.93 -6.03
CA ASP A 277 -26.04 23.42 -7.20
C ASP A 277 -25.54 24.57 -8.10
N VAL A 278 -26.40 25.56 -8.37
CA VAL A 278 -26.05 26.76 -9.16
C VAL A 278 -24.88 27.54 -8.52
N HIS A 279 -24.83 27.61 -7.19
CA HIS A 279 -23.74 28.26 -6.47
C HIS A 279 -22.51 27.37 -6.23
N GLY A 280 -22.50 26.13 -6.74
CA GLY A 280 -21.37 25.21 -6.58
C GLY A 280 -21.10 24.82 -5.12
N LEU A 281 -22.13 24.82 -4.27
CA LEU A 281 -22.05 24.41 -2.87
C LEU A 281 -22.28 22.90 -2.71
N VAL A 282 -22.99 22.30 -3.66
CA VAL A 282 -23.19 20.86 -3.79
C VAL A 282 -22.70 20.38 -5.17
N SER A 283 -22.42 19.10 -5.28
CA SER A 283 -22.12 18.42 -6.54
C SER A 283 -23.10 17.27 -6.74
N VAL A 284 -23.69 17.17 -7.92
CA VAL A 284 -24.62 16.09 -8.28
C VAL A 284 -23.92 15.11 -9.21
N ASP A 285 -23.66 13.90 -8.72
CA ASP A 285 -23.19 12.78 -9.52
C ASP A 285 -24.39 12.15 -10.25
N ARG A 286 -24.30 12.09 -11.59
CA ARG A 286 -25.35 11.59 -12.48
C ARG A 286 -24.96 10.31 -13.21
N ASP A 287 -23.81 9.72 -12.88
CA ASP A 287 -23.31 8.52 -13.56
C ASP A 287 -24.05 7.24 -13.14
N GLY A 288 -24.75 7.29 -11.99
CA GLY A 288 -25.57 6.19 -11.47
C GLY A 288 -27.04 6.23 -11.93
N PRO A 289 -27.79 5.12 -11.74
CA PRO A 289 -29.23 5.05 -12.03
C PRO A 289 -30.06 6.00 -11.16
N ARG A 290 -29.52 6.47 -10.03
CA ARG A 290 -30.11 7.47 -9.15
C ARG A 290 -29.06 8.56 -8.91
N PRO A 291 -29.37 9.85 -9.14
CA PRO A 291 -28.41 10.91 -8.95
C PRO A 291 -28.09 11.09 -7.45
N GLU A 292 -26.80 11.07 -7.11
CA GLU A 292 -26.31 11.30 -5.75
C GLU A 292 -25.83 12.74 -5.59
N VAL A 293 -26.14 13.34 -4.44
CA VAL A 293 -25.75 14.69 -4.07
C VAL A 293 -24.72 14.62 -2.93
N ARG A 294 -23.64 15.37 -3.09
CA ARG A 294 -22.59 15.59 -2.09
C ARG A 294 -22.39 17.08 -1.91
N VAL A 295 -21.80 17.48 -0.79
CA VAL A 295 -21.24 18.81 -0.66
C VAL A 295 -20.08 18.95 -1.65
N ALA A 296 -20.01 20.06 -2.37
CA ALA A 296 -19.03 20.27 -3.45
C ALA A 296 -17.58 20.21 -2.94
N HIS A 297 -17.36 20.48 -1.66
CA HIS A 297 -16.07 20.32 -1.01
C HIS A 297 -16.23 19.79 0.42
N PRO A 298 -15.49 18.73 0.85
CA PRO A 298 -15.64 18.12 2.17
C PRO A 298 -15.52 19.10 3.35
N LEU A 299 -14.63 20.10 3.25
CA LEU A 299 -14.49 21.14 4.26
C LEU A 299 -15.74 22.02 4.46
N TYR A 300 -16.60 22.18 3.45
CA TYR A 300 -17.87 22.88 3.64
C TYR A 300 -18.74 22.11 4.64
N GLY A 301 -18.82 20.78 4.50
CA GLY A 301 -19.51 19.92 5.47
C GLY A 301 -18.91 20.00 6.87
N GLU A 302 -17.57 20.03 6.99
CA GLU A 302 -16.88 20.18 8.28
C GLU A 302 -17.18 21.53 8.96
N VAL A 303 -17.17 22.63 8.21
CA VAL A 303 -17.53 23.97 8.72
C VAL A 303 -18.99 24.00 9.17
N ARG A 304 -19.91 23.39 8.40
CA ARG A 304 -21.32 23.27 8.81
C ARG A 304 -21.48 22.44 10.09
N ARG A 305 -20.78 21.32 10.22
CA ARG A 305 -20.80 20.49 11.45
C ARG A 305 -20.32 21.27 12.69
N ASN A 306 -19.31 22.13 12.54
CA ASN A 306 -18.79 22.92 13.66
C ASN A 306 -19.68 24.12 14.05
N ARG A 307 -20.39 24.73 13.08
CA ARG A 307 -21.25 25.90 13.32
C ARG A 307 -22.67 25.53 13.76
N THR A 308 -23.17 24.39 13.31
CA THR A 308 -24.55 23.97 13.56
C THR A 308 -24.69 23.37 14.96
N ALA A 309 -25.75 23.77 15.67
CA ALA A 309 -25.99 23.29 17.03
C ALA A 309 -26.01 21.74 17.11
N PRO A 310 -25.32 21.12 18.09
CA PRO A 310 -25.25 19.66 18.19
C PRO A 310 -26.62 18.97 18.20
N THR A 311 -27.61 19.55 18.88
CA THR A 311 -28.99 19.04 18.93
C THR A 311 -29.66 19.02 17.57
N ARG A 312 -29.38 20.03 16.72
CA ARG A 312 -29.88 20.07 15.33
C ARG A 312 -29.21 18.98 14.49
N LEU A 313 -27.90 18.78 14.61
CA LEU A 313 -27.19 17.73 13.88
C LEU A 313 -27.68 16.32 14.27
N ARG A 314 -27.94 16.08 15.56
CA ARG A 314 -28.54 14.81 16.04
C ARG A 314 -29.89 14.55 15.37
N ARG A 315 -30.79 15.54 15.36
CA ARG A 315 -32.09 15.44 14.68
C ARG A 315 -31.97 15.19 13.17
N LEU A 316 -31.04 15.87 12.50
CA LEU A 316 -30.81 15.66 11.07
C LEU A 316 -30.30 14.26 10.76
N ARG A 317 -29.41 13.70 11.58
CA ARG A 317 -28.99 12.28 11.45
C ARG A 317 -30.17 11.33 11.59
N GLY A 318 -31.08 11.59 12.55
CA GLY A 318 -32.31 10.84 12.73
C GLY A 318 -33.19 10.87 11.47
N LEU A 319 -33.45 12.06 10.92
CA LEU A 319 -34.23 12.22 9.68
C LEU A 319 -33.61 11.47 8.50
N VAL A 320 -32.29 11.60 8.29
CA VAL A 320 -31.60 10.89 7.21
C VAL A 320 -31.71 9.37 7.42
N ALA A 321 -31.51 8.87 8.64
CA ALA A 321 -31.64 7.45 8.94
C ALA A 321 -33.06 6.91 8.69
N THR A 322 -34.09 7.70 9.00
CA THR A 322 -35.49 7.37 8.72
C THR A 322 -35.76 7.28 7.22
N GLU A 323 -35.24 8.22 6.43
CA GLU A 323 -35.39 8.19 4.97
C GLU A 323 -34.66 7.01 4.33
N LEU A 324 -33.46 6.67 4.81
CA LEU A 324 -32.74 5.47 4.37
C LEU A 324 -33.49 4.19 4.74
N ALA A 325 -34.24 4.17 5.85
CA ALA A 325 -35.08 3.04 6.23
C ALA A 325 -36.29 2.84 5.29
N ALA A 326 -36.78 3.92 4.68
CA ALA A 326 -37.90 3.87 3.74
C ALA A 326 -37.48 3.47 2.31
N ALA A 327 -36.17 3.41 2.04
CA ALA A 327 -35.64 3.06 0.73
C ALA A 327 -35.84 1.56 0.41
N PRO A 328 -36.07 1.20 -0.86
CA PRO A 328 -36.31 -0.21 -1.25
C PRO A 328 -35.08 -1.12 -1.02
N ASP A 329 -33.90 -0.54 -0.92
CA ASP A 329 -32.59 -1.16 -0.72
C ASP A 329 -32.10 -1.02 0.73
N HIS A 330 -32.98 -0.71 1.70
CA HIS A 330 -32.62 -0.51 3.11
C HIS A 330 -31.89 -1.70 3.77
N ASP A 331 -32.03 -2.91 3.24
CA ASP A 331 -31.34 -4.11 3.69
C ASP A 331 -29.97 -4.33 3.03
N GLU A 332 -29.59 -3.54 2.01
CA GLU A 332 -28.25 -3.58 1.44
C GLU A 332 -27.22 -3.21 2.51
N VAL A 333 -26.15 -4.02 2.66
CA VAL A 333 -25.16 -3.89 3.74
C VAL A 333 -24.63 -2.47 3.91
N ARG A 334 -24.31 -1.77 2.81
CA ARG A 334 -23.80 -0.39 2.86
C ARG A 334 -24.83 0.61 3.42
N ILE A 335 -26.10 0.45 3.04
CA ILE A 335 -27.19 1.31 3.51
C ILE A 335 -27.53 0.98 4.96
N LEU A 336 -27.60 -0.29 5.31
CA LEU A 336 -27.83 -0.80 6.67
C LEU A 336 -26.78 -0.25 7.66
N VAL A 337 -25.49 -0.42 7.34
CA VAL A 337 -24.36 0.06 8.18
C VAL A 337 -24.44 1.56 8.37
N ARG A 338 -24.67 2.29 7.28
CA ARG A 338 -24.77 3.74 7.30
C ARG A 338 -25.96 4.25 8.10
N ARG A 339 -27.13 3.64 7.95
CA ARG A 339 -28.33 3.95 8.73
C ARG A 339 -28.07 3.77 10.23
N ALA A 340 -27.46 2.65 10.60
CA ALA A 340 -27.13 2.35 11.99
C ALA A 340 -26.09 3.34 12.57
N ALA A 341 -25.06 3.69 11.80
CA ALA A 341 -24.06 4.69 12.19
C ALA A 341 -24.70 6.07 12.43
N LEU A 342 -25.66 6.47 11.60
CA LEU A 342 -26.42 7.71 11.81
C LEU A 342 -27.28 7.64 13.07
N ILE A 343 -27.93 6.50 13.34
CA ILE A 343 -28.78 6.29 14.52
C ILE A 343 -27.98 6.46 15.81
N LEU A 344 -26.76 5.91 15.89
CA LEU A 344 -25.88 6.02 17.07
C LEU A 344 -25.72 7.47 17.56
N ASP A 345 -25.58 8.40 16.62
CA ASP A 345 -25.31 9.81 16.89
C ASP A 345 -26.56 10.68 16.70
N SER A 346 -27.76 10.08 16.66
CA SER A 346 -29.05 10.76 16.45
C SER A 346 -29.85 10.98 17.74
N ASP A 347 -31.08 11.46 17.59
CA ASP A 347 -32.12 11.55 18.62
C ASP A 347 -33.07 10.35 18.64
N LEU A 348 -32.88 9.35 17.77
CA LEU A 348 -33.68 8.13 17.72
C LEU A 348 -33.26 7.12 18.80
N GLU A 349 -34.21 6.27 19.22
CA GLU A 349 -33.91 5.15 20.12
C GLU A 349 -33.07 4.07 19.39
N PRO A 350 -31.99 3.56 20.02
CA PRO A 350 -31.18 2.48 19.48
C PRO A 350 -31.97 1.19 19.28
N ASP A 351 -32.02 0.67 18.05
CA ASP A 351 -32.58 -0.65 17.74
C ASP A 351 -31.49 -1.71 17.83
N ALA A 352 -31.65 -2.65 18.77
CA ALA A 352 -30.68 -3.70 19.06
C ALA A 352 -30.40 -4.64 17.87
N ASP A 353 -31.43 -5.05 17.13
CA ASP A 353 -31.27 -5.97 15.99
C ASP A 353 -30.60 -5.27 14.81
N LEU A 354 -31.05 -4.05 14.49
CA LEU A 354 -30.46 -3.22 13.45
C LEU A 354 -28.96 -2.96 13.73
N LEU A 355 -28.62 -2.57 14.96
CA LEU A 355 -27.23 -2.29 15.34
C LEU A 355 -26.37 -3.55 15.26
N LEU A 356 -26.88 -4.72 15.66
CA LEU A 356 -26.14 -5.98 15.55
C LEU A 356 -25.91 -6.38 14.09
N ARG A 357 -26.95 -6.33 13.25
CA ARG A 357 -26.84 -6.60 11.81
C ARG A 357 -25.88 -5.61 11.13
N ALA A 358 -25.93 -4.35 11.51
CA ALA A 358 -25.02 -3.33 11.01
C ALA A 358 -23.59 -3.51 11.52
N ALA A 359 -23.39 -3.95 12.77
CA ALA A 359 -22.05 -4.24 13.28
C ALA A 359 -21.39 -5.34 12.43
N ARG A 360 -22.14 -6.42 12.16
CA ARG A 360 -21.77 -7.49 11.23
C ARG A 360 -21.44 -6.97 9.82
N GLY A 361 -22.33 -6.15 9.27
CA GLY A 361 -22.11 -5.46 7.99
C GLY A 361 -20.87 -4.55 7.98
N ALA A 362 -20.54 -3.90 9.10
CA ALA A 362 -19.34 -3.08 9.20
C ALA A 362 -18.07 -3.95 9.18
N VAL A 363 -18.11 -5.16 9.78
CA VAL A 363 -17.04 -6.15 9.61
C VAL A 363 -16.98 -6.62 8.14
N CYS A 364 -18.11 -6.88 7.44
CA CYS A 364 -18.12 -7.18 5.99
C CYS A 364 -17.38 -6.11 5.18
N LEU A 365 -17.54 -4.85 5.55
CA LEU A 365 -16.95 -3.69 4.88
C LEU A 365 -15.53 -3.38 5.37
N ALA A 366 -14.95 -4.23 6.23
CA ALA A 366 -13.66 -4.07 6.89
C ALA A 366 -13.52 -2.79 7.75
N ASP A 367 -14.61 -2.14 8.13
CA ASP A 367 -14.64 -0.99 9.04
C ASP A 367 -14.77 -1.47 10.48
N LEU A 368 -13.68 -2.06 10.98
CA LEU A 368 -13.62 -2.63 12.33
C LEU A 368 -13.85 -1.61 13.45
N PRO A 369 -13.36 -0.35 13.37
CA PRO A 369 -13.68 0.67 14.36
C PRO A 369 -15.18 0.97 14.43
N LEU A 370 -15.86 1.06 13.29
CA LEU A 370 -17.31 1.24 13.29
C LEU A 370 -18.04 -0.01 13.78
N ALA A 371 -17.57 -1.20 13.42
CA ALA A 371 -18.13 -2.46 13.89
C ALA A 371 -18.07 -2.58 15.42
N GLU A 372 -16.95 -2.20 16.04
CA GLU A 372 -16.80 -2.18 17.49
C GLU A 372 -17.82 -1.25 18.16
N ARG A 373 -17.95 -0.01 17.66
CA ARG A 373 -18.91 0.99 18.17
C ARG A 373 -20.36 0.52 18.04
N LEU A 374 -20.72 -0.02 16.88
CA LEU A 374 -22.07 -0.54 16.61
C LEU A 374 -22.37 -1.75 17.50
N ALA A 375 -21.42 -2.68 17.66
CA ALA A 375 -21.58 -3.85 18.50
C ALA A 375 -21.69 -3.49 19.99
N GLU A 376 -20.92 -2.52 20.47
CA GLU A 376 -21.06 -2.00 21.84
C GLU A 376 -22.45 -1.39 22.07
N ALA A 377 -22.93 -0.58 21.13
CA ALA A 377 -24.25 0.02 21.23
C ALA A 377 -25.37 -1.03 21.15
N ALA A 378 -25.24 -2.04 20.29
CA ALA A 378 -26.16 -3.18 20.21
C ALA A 378 -26.23 -3.92 21.56
N GLY A 379 -25.07 -4.16 22.19
CA GLY A 379 -24.99 -4.76 23.52
C GLY A 379 -25.71 -3.93 24.58
N ARG A 380 -25.52 -2.61 24.59
CA ARG A 380 -26.24 -1.69 25.50
C ARG A 380 -27.75 -1.64 25.24
N ALA A 381 -28.17 -1.83 23.99
CA ALA A 381 -29.57 -1.90 23.59
C ALA A 381 -30.23 -3.28 23.84
N GLY A 382 -29.47 -4.28 24.30
CA GLY A 382 -30.00 -5.60 24.67
C GLY A 382 -29.93 -6.67 23.59
N ALA A 383 -29.04 -6.53 22.59
CA ALA A 383 -28.86 -7.53 21.50
C ALA A 383 -28.26 -8.88 21.96
N GLY A 384 -28.00 -9.06 23.25
CA GLY A 384 -27.49 -10.30 23.84
C GLY A 384 -26.03 -10.63 23.51
N PRO A 385 -25.60 -11.89 23.73
CA PRO A 385 -24.19 -12.32 23.62
C PRO A 385 -23.60 -12.16 22.22
N SER A 386 -24.43 -12.25 21.17
CA SER A 386 -23.99 -12.08 19.78
C SER A 386 -23.31 -10.73 19.53
N ALA A 387 -23.76 -9.65 20.18
CA ALA A 387 -23.13 -8.34 20.07
C ALA A 387 -21.73 -8.33 20.72
N GLN A 388 -21.55 -9.00 21.85
CA GLN A 388 -20.26 -9.13 22.52
C GLN A 388 -19.26 -9.92 21.67
N PHE A 389 -19.70 -10.96 20.96
CA PHE A 389 -18.85 -11.74 20.06
C PHE A 389 -18.33 -10.91 18.88
N VAL A 390 -19.21 -10.17 18.20
CA VAL A 390 -18.82 -9.28 17.08
C VAL A 390 -17.88 -8.19 17.57
N ARG A 391 -18.16 -7.60 18.75
CA ARG A 391 -17.29 -6.59 19.37
C ARG A 391 -15.90 -7.15 19.68
N ALA A 392 -15.83 -8.31 20.33
CA ALA A 392 -14.57 -8.97 20.69
C ALA A 392 -13.75 -9.33 19.43
N HIS A 393 -14.41 -9.80 18.37
CA HIS A 393 -13.77 -10.05 17.10
C HIS A 393 -13.15 -8.78 16.49
N ALA A 394 -13.91 -7.67 16.45
CA ALA A 394 -13.42 -6.40 15.95
C ALA A 394 -12.24 -5.86 16.78
N LEU A 395 -12.34 -5.92 18.12
CA LEU A 395 -11.28 -5.51 19.05
C LEU A 395 -9.99 -6.34 18.86
N SER A 396 -10.13 -7.65 18.71
CA SER A 396 -8.99 -8.55 18.47
C SER A 396 -8.23 -8.13 17.20
N TRP A 397 -8.93 -7.90 16.09
CA TRP A 397 -8.32 -7.44 14.84
C TRP A 397 -7.80 -5.99 14.88
N LEU A 398 -8.30 -5.16 15.79
CA LEU A 398 -7.79 -3.80 16.03
C LEU A 398 -6.52 -3.76 16.90
N GLY A 399 -6.03 -4.90 17.37
CA GLY A 399 -4.88 -4.98 18.26
C GLY A 399 -5.22 -4.73 19.73
N HIS A 400 -6.49 -4.90 20.11
CA HIS A 400 -7.01 -4.66 21.46
C HIS A 400 -7.42 -5.99 22.13
N GLY A 401 -6.52 -6.97 22.11
CA GLY A 401 -6.77 -8.33 22.60
C GLY A 401 -7.17 -8.41 24.08
N ASP A 402 -6.58 -7.57 24.93
CA ASP A 402 -6.93 -7.52 26.36
C ASP A 402 -8.38 -7.05 26.55
N THR A 403 -8.78 -5.98 25.86
CA THR A 403 -10.17 -5.48 25.90
C THR A 403 -11.15 -6.48 25.28
N ALA A 404 -10.74 -7.22 24.24
CA ALA A 404 -11.54 -8.30 23.69
C ALA A 404 -11.76 -9.42 24.72
N GLU A 405 -10.73 -9.79 25.48
CA GLU A 405 -10.83 -10.78 26.56
C GLU A 405 -11.71 -10.29 27.72
N GLU A 406 -11.64 -9.01 28.10
CA GLU A 406 -12.54 -8.40 29.09
C GLU A 406 -14.01 -8.50 28.64
N VAL A 407 -14.30 -8.20 27.37
CA VAL A 407 -15.65 -8.33 26.80
C VAL A 407 -16.15 -9.77 26.85
N LEU A 408 -15.29 -10.74 26.49
CA LEU A 408 -15.65 -12.16 26.47
C LEU A 408 -15.80 -12.74 27.88
N THR A 409 -14.91 -12.41 28.81
CA THR A 409 -15.00 -12.89 30.20
C THR A 409 -16.20 -12.33 30.96
N GLY A 410 -16.75 -11.19 30.53
CA GLY A 410 -18.00 -10.64 31.04
C GLY A 410 -19.27 -11.36 30.59
N VAL A 411 -19.19 -12.35 29.69
CA VAL A 411 -20.34 -13.13 29.24
C VAL A 411 -20.71 -14.20 30.28
N ASP A 412 -21.98 -14.23 30.69
CA ASP A 412 -22.51 -15.28 31.55
C ASP A 412 -22.62 -16.61 30.79
N THR A 413 -21.62 -17.47 30.97
CA THR A 413 -21.54 -18.76 30.27
C THR A 413 -22.58 -19.79 30.70
N GLU A 414 -23.25 -19.60 31.85
CA GLU A 414 -24.30 -20.51 32.32
C GLU A 414 -25.63 -20.26 31.62
N ALA A 415 -25.85 -19.03 31.14
CA ALA A 415 -27.04 -18.63 30.41
C ALA A 415 -26.97 -18.87 28.89
N LEU A 416 -25.81 -19.32 28.37
CA LEU A 416 -25.61 -19.54 26.93
C LEU A 416 -26.27 -20.83 26.43
N SER A 417 -26.82 -20.77 25.22
CA SER A 417 -27.12 -21.98 24.45
C SER A 417 -25.84 -22.75 24.13
N GLU A 418 -25.93 -24.07 23.85
CA GLU A 418 -24.73 -24.83 23.46
C GLU A 418 -24.04 -24.25 22.22
N GLY A 419 -24.80 -23.75 21.24
CA GLY A 419 -24.25 -23.09 20.05
C GLY A 419 -23.56 -21.77 20.37
N ASP A 420 -24.15 -20.91 21.21
CA ASP A 420 -23.49 -19.67 21.61
C ASP A 420 -22.27 -19.92 22.51
N PHE A 421 -22.28 -21.01 23.29
CA PHE A 421 -21.11 -21.43 24.05
C PHE A 421 -19.96 -21.92 23.14
N ALA A 422 -20.28 -22.61 22.03
CA ALA A 422 -19.28 -22.98 21.03
C ALA A 422 -18.68 -21.74 20.33
N ARG A 423 -19.51 -20.78 19.91
CA ARG A 423 -19.05 -19.49 19.35
C ARG A 423 -18.22 -18.67 20.33
N TYR A 424 -18.67 -18.60 21.58
CA TYR A 424 -17.91 -17.99 22.68
C TYR A 424 -16.51 -18.62 22.78
N THR A 425 -16.44 -19.95 22.77
CA THR A 425 -15.18 -20.70 22.82
C THR A 425 -14.29 -20.37 21.62
N PHE A 426 -14.85 -20.31 20.42
CA PHE A 426 -14.13 -19.95 19.20
C PHE A 426 -13.51 -18.55 19.27
N PHE A 427 -14.30 -17.51 19.57
CA PHE A 427 -13.77 -16.14 19.59
C PHE A 427 -12.74 -15.95 20.70
N ARG A 428 -12.96 -16.54 21.87
CA ARG A 428 -12.01 -16.46 23.00
C ARG A 428 -10.72 -17.21 22.72
N ALA A 429 -10.80 -18.44 22.18
CA ALA A 429 -9.63 -19.21 21.80
C ALA A 429 -8.84 -18.51 20.69
N SER A 430 -9.52 -17.93 19.70
CA SER A 430 -8.90 -17.19 18.59
C SER A 430 -8.20 -15.92 19.07
N ASN A 431 -8.82 -15.13 19.95
CA ASN A 431 -8.19 -13.95 20.56
C ASN A 431 -6.95 -14.35 21.37
N MET A 432 -7.07 -15.41 22.17
CA MET A 432 -5.97 -15.95 22.98
C MET A 432 -4.81 -16.46 22.11
N LEU A 433 -5.13 -17.07 20.97
CA LEU A 433 -4.17 -17.65 20.05
C LEU A 433 -3.42 -16.59 19.23
N TRP A 434 -4.16 -15.71 18.57
CA TRP A 434 -3.62 -14.83 17.53
C TRP A 434 -3.13 -13.49 18.08
N GLU A 435 -3.95 -12.84 18.91
CA GLU A 435 -3.69 -11.48 19.36
C GLU A 435 -2.88 -11.48 20.67
N LEU A 436 -3.32 -12.26 21.67
CA LEU A 436 -2.58 -12.38 22.94
C LEU A 436 -1.36 -13.32 22.85
N ALA A 437 -1.28 -14.11 21.76
CA ALA A 437 -0.14 -14.97 21.48
C ALA A 437 0.11 -16.05 22.57
N GLU A 438 -0.97 -16.58 23.16
CA GLU A 438 -0.96 -17.56 24.25
C GLU A 438 -1.63 -18.90 23.86
N PRO A 439 -1.00 -19.70 22.97
CA PRO A 439 -1.59 -20.94 22.46
C PRO A 439 -1.89 -21.97 23.56
N ALA A 440 -1.14 -21.95 24.67
CA ALA A 440 -1.39 -22.84 25.81
C ALA A 440 -2.69 -22.51 26.54
N ARG A 441 -3.02 -21.22 26.72
CA ARG A 441 -4.31 -20.81 27.32
C ARG A 441 -5.46 -21.07 26.36
N ALA A 442 -5.27 -20.87 25.05
CA ALA A 442 -6.25 -21.26 24.04
C ALA A 442 -6.60 -22.76 24.12
N GLN A 443 -5.60 -23.64 24.28
CA GLN A 443 -5.82 -25.08 24.46
C GLN A 443 -6.66 -25.40 25.71
N GLN A 444 -6.44 -24.69 26.82
CA GLN A 444 -7.21 -24.89 28.05
C GLN A 444 -8.69 -24.51 27.86
N ILE A 445 -8.95 -23.39 27.17
CA ILE A 445 -10.30 -22.93 26.82
C ILE A 445 -11.01 -23.99 25.95
N ILE A 446 -10.33 -24.48 24.92
CA ILE A 446 -10.87 -25.51 24.00
C ILE A 446 -11.14 -26.83 24.73
N ALA A 447 -10.26 -27.24 25.64
CA ALA A 447 -10.41 -28.47 26.42
C ALA A 447 -11.62 -28.40 27.37
N ALA A 448 -11.85 -27.24 28.00
CA ALA A 448 -12.99 -27.01 28.88
C ALA A 448 -14.35 -27.07 28.15
N ALA A 449 -14.36 -26.85 26.83
CA ALA A 449 -15.57 -26.89 26.02
C ALA A 449 -16.05 -28.32 25.66
N GLY A 450 -15.37 -29.38 26.13
CA GLY A 450 -15.78 -30.77 25.92
C GLY A 450 -17.13 -31.19 26.52
N ARG A 451 -17.81 -30.28 27.23
CA ARG A 451 -19.13 -30.49 27.85
C ARG A 451 -20.31 -30.41 26.87
N VAL A 452 -20.08 -29.96 25.63
CA VAL A 452 -21.12 -29.78 24.62
C VAL A 452 -21.60 -31.12 24.05
N THR A 453 -22.92 -31.29 23.91
CA THR A 453 -23.54 -32.56 23.52
C THR A 453 -24.28 -32.55 22.18
N SER A 454 -24.70 -31.40 21.67
CA SER A 454 -25.33 -31.29 20.34
C SER A 454 -24.29 -31.43 19.21
N ALA A 455 -24.72 -32.00 18.08
CA ALA A 455 -23.83 -32.20 16.93
C ALA A 455 -23.27 -30.87 16.38
N PRO A 456 -24.09 -29.84 16.07
CA PRO A 456 -23.57 -28.60 15.48
C PRO A 456 -22.53 -27.90 16.37
N ALA A 457 -22.76 -27.88 17.68
CA ALA A 457 -21.84 -27.24 18.61
C ALA A 457 -20.57 -28.09 18.84
N ARG A 458 -20.62 -29.42 18.70
CA ARG A 458 -19.40 -30.26 18.68
C ARG A 458 -18.56 -29.97 17.43
N ASP A 459 -19.19 -29.78 16.28
CA ASP A 459 -18.50 -29.52 15.01
C ASP A 459 -17.80 -28.15 15.05
N GLU A 460 -18.45 -27.13 15.63
CA GLU A 460 -17.79 -25.84 15.91
C GLU A 460 -16.58 -26.00 16.85
N ILE A 461 -16.67 -26.80 17.91
CA ILE A 461 -15.52 -27.07 18.81
C ILE A 461 -14.41 -27.85 18.10
N ALA A 462 -14.74 -28.80 17.25
CA ALA A 462 -13.77 -29.53 16.44
C ALA A 462 -13.06 -28.60 15.43
N ALA A 463 -13.78 -27.65 14.84
CA ALA A 463 -13.19 -26.59 14.02
C ALA A 463 -12.16 -25.76 14.81
N VAL A 464 -12.48 -25.34 16.05
CA VAL A 464 -11.50 -24.62 16.90
C VAL A 464 -10.26 -25.46 17.19
N ARG A 465 -10.44 -26.78 17.43
CA ARG A 465 -9.31 -27.71 17.62
C ARG A 465 -8.44 -27.81 16.37
N ALA A 466 -9.05 -27.86 15.18
CA ALA A 466 -8.31 -27.89 13.93
C ALA A 466 -7.46 -26.62 13.74
N VAL A 467 -8.04 -25.45 13.99
CA VAL A 467 -7.33 -24.16 13.94
C VAL A 467 -6.18 -24.11 14.94
N HIS A 468 -6.40 -24.53 16.18
CA HIS A 468 -5.35 -24.56 17.21
C HIS A 468 -4.21 -25.54 16.87
N ALA A 469 -4.54 -26.74 16.41
CA ALA A 469 -3.56 -27.73 16.00
C ALA A 469 -2.69 -27.21 14.84
N PHE A 470 -3.30 -26.59 13.83
CA PHE A 470 -2.57 -25.89 12.78
C PHE A 470 -1.69 -24.78 13.33
N ALA A 471 -2.23 -23.94 14.21
CA ALA A 471 -1.50 -22.82 14.79
C ALA A 471 -0.32 -23.23 15.68
N THR A 472 -0.31 -24.47 16.16
CA THR A 472 0.77 -25.07 16.96
C THR A 472 1.65 -26.02 16.15
N ASP A 473 1.63 -25.91 14.81
CA ASP A 473 2.42 -26.70 13.85
C ASP A 473 2.21 -28.22 13.98
N ARG A 474 0.97 -28.65 14.24
CA ARG A 474 0.53 -30.05 14.26
C ARG A 474 -0.50 -30.32 13.15
N PRO A 475 -0.09 -30.34 11.87
CA PRO A 475 -1.00 -30.48 10.74
C PRO A 475 -1.76 -31.82 10.72
N GLY A 476 -1.17 -32.90 11.23
CA GLY A 476 -1.85 -34.19 11.36
C GLY A 476 -3.03 -34.15 12.33
N ASP A 477 -2.86 -33.54 13.51
CA ASP A 477 -3.93 -33.34 14.49
C ASP A 477 -5.02 -32.42 13.94
N ALA A 478 -4.65 -31.41 13.15
CA ALA A 478 -5.60 -30.50 12.51
C ALA A 478 -6.47 -31.22 11.48
N LEU A 479 -5.87 -32.06 10.62
CA LEU A 479 -6.61 -32.90 9.66
C LEU A 479 -7.54 -33.88 10.37
N ALA A 480 -7.07 -34.52 11.44
CA ALA A 480 -7.90 -35.45 12.22
C ALA A 480 -9.09 -34.74 12.88
N ALA A 481 -8.90 -33.52 13.39
CA ALA A 481 -9.99 -32.73 13.98
C ALA A 481 -10.99 -32.22 12.93
N ALA A 482 -10.57 -32.03 11.69
CA ALA A 482 -11.42 -31.53 10.60
C ALA A 482 -12.02 -32.63 9.70
N GLN A 483 -11.71 -33.90 9.96
CA GLN A 483 -12.01 -35.01 9.04
C GLN A 483 -13.50 -35.17 8.73
N ASP A 484 -14.36 -34.98 9.73
CA ASP A 484 -15.81 -35.18 9.61
C ASP A 484 -16.59 -33.85 9.52
N LEU A 485 -15.89 -32.72 9.28
CA LEU A 485 -16.51 -31.40 9.22
C LEU A 485 -17.03 -31.09 7.82
N GLU A 486 -18.32 -30.77 7.73
CA GLU A 486 -18.90 -30.13 6.55
C GLU A 486 -18.76 -28.60 6.71
N LEU A 487 -17.83 -27.99 5.96
CA LEU A 487 -17.47 -26.58 6.17
C LEU A 487 -18.62 -25.61 5.89
N GLU A 488 -19.54 -25.98 5.00
CA GLU A 488 -20.71 -25.18 4.61
C GLU A 488 -21.78 -25.11 5.70
N ASP A 489 -21.80 -26.11 6.60
CA ASP A 489 -22.72 -26.15 7.73
C ASP A 489 -22.23 -25.31 8.93
N LEU A 490 -20.96 -24.91 8.92
CA LEU A 490 -20.36 -24.07 9.96
C LEU A 490 -20.71 -22.59 9.77
N PRO A 491 -20.75 -21.79 10.85
CA PRO A 491 -20.82 -20.34 10.73
C PRO A 491 -19.69 -19.80 9.84
N ALA A 492 -20.00 -18.86 8.95
CA ALA A 492 -19.08 -18.46 7.88
C ALA A 492 -17.68 -18.00 8.36
N ALA A 493 -17.58 -17.38 9.53
CA ALA A 493 -16.29 -17.01 10.13
C ALA A 493 -15.46 -18.25 10.52
N ILE A 494 -16.10 -19.28 11.08
CA ILE A 494 -15.47 -20.53 11.50
C ILE A 494 -15.12 -21.38 10.28
N GLY A 495 -16.09 -21.61 9.39
CA GLY A 495 -15.90 -22.39 8.16
C GLY A 495 -14.81 -21.79 7.26
N GLY A 496 -14.76 -20.46 7.13
CA GLY A 496 -13.71 -19.76 6.39
C GLY A 496 -12.32 -19.91 7.01
N GLU A 497 -12.21 -19.91 8.34
CA GLU A 497 -10.91 -20.12 9.02
C GLU A 497 -10.42 -21.57 8.86
N VAL A 498 -11.31 -22.56 8.96
CA VAL A 498 -10.97 -23.96 8.70
C VAL A 498 -10.59 -24.19 7.23
N ALA A 499 -11.31 -23.58 6.29
CA ALA A 499 -10.95 -23.64 4.86
C ALA A 499 -9.54 -23.08 4.61
N TRP A 500 -9.19 -21.95 5.24
CA TRP A 500 -7.83 -21.41 5.20
C TRP A 500 -6.78 -22.39 5.76
N VAL A 501 -7.05 -22.99 6.92
CA VAL A 501 -6.17 -23.98 7.57
C VAL A 501 -5.93 -25.18 6.66
N LEU A 502 -7.00 -25.79 6.17
CA LEU A 502 -6.94 -26.98 5.32
C LEU A 502 -6.26 -26.68 3.97
N THR A 503 -6.51 -25.51 3.38
CA THR A 503 -5.81 -25.06 2.16
C THR A 503 -4.29 -25.03 2.37
N ASN A 504 -3.81 -24.48 3.50
CA ASN A 504 -2.37 -24.49 3.81
C ASN A 504 -1.85 -25.91 3.96
N ILE A 505 -2.53 -26.75 4.76
CA ILE A 505 -2.05 -28.11 5.04
C ILE A 505 -1.99 -28.95 3.76
N HIS A 506 -3.00 -28.86 2.89
CA HIS A 506 -3.00 -29.56 1.61
C HIS A 506 -1.91 -29.02 0.66
N GLY A 507 -1.72 -27.69 0.63
CA GLY A 507 -0.67 -27.05 -0.15
C GLY A 507 0.73 -27.48 0.28
N ASP A 508 1.04 -27.41 1.58
CA ASP A 508 2.33 -27.81 2.16
C ASP A 508 2.62 -29.30 1.90
N ALA A 509 1.59 -30.16 1.96
CA ALA A 509 1.68 -31.59 1.68
C ALA A 509 1.81 -31.93 0.18
N GLY A 510 1.69 -30.94 -0.72
CA GLY A 510 1.78 -31.15 -2.17
C GLY A 510 0.50 -31.69 -2.82
N ARG A 511 -0.65 -31.62 -2.14
CA ARG A 511 -1.97 -31.99 -2.67
C ARG A 511 -2.68 -30.76 -3.21
N THR A 512 -2.14 -30.22 -4.30
CA THR A 512 -2.58 -28.94 -4.89
C THR A 512 -4.05 -28.94 -5.27
N ALA A 513 -4.56 -30.02 -5.88
CA ALA A 513 -5.97 -30.11 -6.26
C ALA A 513 -6.91 -30.06 -5.05
N ALA A 514 -6.54 -30.72 -3.94
CA ALA A 514 -7.31 -30.64 -2.70
C ALA A 514 -7.25 -29.22 -2.10
N ALA A 515 -6.08 -28.58 -2.12
CA ALA A 515 -5.94 -27.21 -1.64
C ALA A 515 -6.80 -26.22 -2.44
N GLU A 516 -6.80 -26.33 -3.77
CA GLU A 516 -7.66 -25.51 -4.66
C GLU A 516 -9.14 -25.74 -4.35
N SER A 517 -9.57 -27.01 -4.24
CA SER A 517 -10.96 -27.35 -3.93
C SER A 517 -11.43 -26.75 -2.60
N VAL A 518 -10.65 -26.92 -1.54
CA VAL A 518 -10.99 -26.36 -0.22
C VAL A 518 -10.99 -24.83 -0.24
N ALA A 519 -10.05 -24.21 -0.96
CA ALA A 519 -10.02 -22.75 -1.08
C ALA A 519 -11.25 -22.19 -1.79
N GLU A 520 -11.71 -22.83 -2.87
CA GLU A 520 -12.93 -22.43 -3.58
C GLU A 520 -14.17 -22.57 -2.69
N THR A 521 -14.33 -23.69 -1.98
CA THR A 521 -15.39 -23.84 -0.95
C THR A 521 -15.31 -22.72 0.10
N GLY A 522 -14.10 -22.40 0.56
CA GLY A 522 -13.86 -21.30 1.49
C GLY A 522 -14.31 -19.94 0.93
N TYR A 523 -14.03 -19.65 -0.34
CA TYR A 523 -14.47 -18.40 -0.98
C TYR A 523 -15.98 -18.30 -1.10
N GLU A 524 -16.68 -19.42 -1.31
CA GLU A 524 -18.14 -19.49 -1.36
C GLU A 524 -18.75 -19.21 0.01
N ILE A 525 -18.21 -19.85 1.07
CA ILE A 525 -18.63 -19.64 2.47
C ILE A 525 -18.49 -18.16 2.87
N VAL A 526 -17.38 -17.51 2.50
CA VAL A 526 -17.14 -16.11 2.88
C VAL A 526 -17.68 -15.08 1.89
N ARG A 527 -18.34 -15.51 0.80
CA ARG A 527 -18.83 -14.61 -0.27
C ARG A 527 -19.85 -13.59 0.23
N SER A 528 -20.68 -14.01 1.18
CA SER A 528 -21.74 -13.20 1.81
C SER A 528 -21.50 -12.99 3.30
N SER A 529 -20.26 -13.17 3.78
CA SER A 529 -19.96 -13.14 5.21
C SER A 529 -19.42 -11.80 5.71
N ASP A 530 -19.46 -11.65 7.03
CA ASP A 530 -18.96 -10.51 7.80
C ASP A 530 -17.43 -10.40 7.85
N ALA A 531 -16.64 -11.17 7.08
CA ALA A 531 -15.20 -11.27 7.30
C ALA A 531 -14.35 -11.23 6.01
N PRO A 532 -14.20 -10.08 5.34
CA PRO A 532 -13.40 -9.94 4.12
C PRO A 532 -11.90 -10.25 4.35
N GLN A 533 -11.42 -10.13 5.59
CA GLN A 533 -10.06 -10.51 5.95
C GLN A 533 -9.86 -12.04 5.81
N LEU A 534 -10.87 -12.87 6.11
CA LEU A 534 -10.77 -14.32 5.92
C LEU A 534 -10.64 -14.71 4.45
N ARG A 535 -11.30 -13.98 3.55
CA ARG A 535 -11.09 -14.14 2.09
C ARG A 535 -9.62 -13.94 1.73
N CYS A 536 -8.98 -12.91 2.29
CA CYS A 536 -7.55 -12.66 2.09
C CYS A 536 -6.68 -13.78 2.68
N ASN A 537 -7.05 -14.35 3.84
CA ASN A 537 -6.33 -15.47 4.46
C ASN A 537 -6.36 -16.70 3.54
N ILE A 538 -7.54 -17.09 3.07
CA ILE A 538 -7.74 -18.20 2.12
C ILE A 538 -6.91 -17.95 0.85
N ALA A 539 -6.93 -16.72 0.34
CA ALA A 539 -6.13 -16.33 -0.83
C ALA A 539 -4.62 -16.44 -0.61
N ASP A 540 -4.09 -16.06 0.56
CA ASP A 540 -2.65 -16.26 0.86
C ASP A 540 -2.29 -17.75 0.82
N ALA A 541 -3.13 -18.61 1.39
CA ALA A 541 -2.92 -20.05 1.40
C ALA A 541 -2.99 -20.65 -0.01
N HIS A 542 -4.01 -20.27 -0.78
CA HIS A 542 -4.23 -20.75 -2.14
C HIS A 542 -3.09 -20.29 -3.07
N VAL A 543 -2.66 -19.03 -2.99
CA VAL A 543 -1.46 -18.55 -3.69
C VAL A 543 -0.23 -19.36 -3.30
N GLY A 544 -0.07 -19.68 -2.00
CA GLY A 544 1.02 -20.54 -1.53
C GLY A 544 1.02 -21.92 -2.18
N ALA A 545 -0.13 -22.61 -2.18
CA ALA A 545 -0.27 -23.92 -2.80
C ALA A 545 0.05 -23.90 -4.31
N LEU A 546 -0.46 -22.89 -5.02
CA LEU A 546 -0.20 -22.72 -6.46
C LEU A 546 1.29 -22.47 -6.75
N LEU A 547 1.95 -21.63 -5.96
CA LEU A 547 3.39 -21.35 -6.13
C LEU A 547 4.24 -22.61 -5.90
N MET A 548 3.95 -23.36 -4.84
CA MET A 548 4.61 -24.62 -4.50
C MET A 548 4.41 -25.71 -5.55
N ALA A 549 3.23 -25.76 -6.19
CA ALA A 549 2.96 -26.65 -7.30
C ALA A 549 3.71 -26.25 -8.60
N GLY A 550 4.13 -24.98 -8.72
CA GLY A 550 4.65 -24.41 -9.97
C GLY A 550 3.56 -23.89 -10.91
N ARG A 551 2.35 -23.62 -10.40
CA ARG A 551 1.26 -22.95 -11.14
C ARG A 551 1.35 -21.43 -11.00
N VAL A 552 2.51 -20.85 -11.30
CA VAL A 552 2.85 -19.46 -10.99
C VAL A 552 1.90 -18.46 -11.65
N ARG A 553 1.54 -18.68 -12.92
CA ARG A 553 0.62 -17.79 -13.64
C ARG A 553 -0.76 -17.73 -12.96
N SER A 554 -1.29 -18.88 -12.53
CA SER A 554 -2.55 -18.95 -11.79
C SER A 554 -2.44 -18.22 -10.45
N ALA A 555 -1.31 -18.36 -9.75
CA ALA A 555 -1.06 -17.64 -8.50
C ALA A 555 -1.06 -16.12 -8.70
N GLN A 556 -0.44 -15.61 -9.77
CA GLN A 556 -0.45 -14.18 -10.09
C GLN A 556 -1.86 -13.67 -10.43
N GLN A 557 -2.62 -14.43 -11.22
CA GLN A 557 -4.00 -14.07 -11.60
C GLN A 557 -4.91 -14.00 -10.38
N LEU A 558 -4.82 -15.00 -9.48
CA LEU A 558 -5.55 -15.03 -8.22
C LEU A 558 -5.16 -13.83 -7.34
N ALA A 559 -3.87 -13.60 -7.14
CA ALA A 559 -3.40 -12.51 -6.29
C ALA A 559 -3.84 -11.13 -6.81
N GLU A 560 -3.84 -10.92 -8.13
CA GLU A 560 -4.30 -9.67 -8.74
C GLU A 560 -5.82 -9.49 -8.67
N ARG A 561 -6.60 -10.58 -8.78
CA ARG A 561 -8.05 -10.55 -8.55
C ARG A 561 -8.35 -10.09 -7.11
N GLU A 562 -7.67 -10.68 -6.13
CA GLU A 562 -7.89 -10.37 -4.72
C GLU A 562 -7.36 -8.98 -4.35
N ARG A 563 -6.24 -8.54 -4.94
CA ARG A 563 -5.75 -7.16 -4.77
C ARG A 563 -6.76 -6.12 -5.27
N ARG A 564 -7.40 -6.36 -6.42
CA ARG A 564 -8.45 -5.48 -6.95
C ARG A 564 -9.70 -5.49 -6.05
N HIS A 565 -10.12 -6.66 -5.60
CA HIS A 565 -11.24 -6.78 -4.67
C HIS A 565 -11.00 -6.03 -3.34
N ALA A 566 -9.78 -6.12 -2.80
CA ALA A 566 -9.40 -5.47 -1.55
C ALA A 566 -9.06 -3.98 -1.70
N ALA A 567 -8.95 -3.45 -2.92
CA ALA A 567 -8.52 -2.07 -3.18
C ALA A 567 -9.47 -1.03 -2.57
N ASP A 568 -10.77 -1.33 -2.61
CA ASP A 568 -11.85 -0.46 -2.11
C ASP A 568 -12.15 -0.66 -0.63
N LEU A 569 -11.53 -1.67 0.01
CA LEU A 569 -11.72 -1.94 1.42
C LEU A 569 -10.75 -1.10 2.28
N PRO A 570 -11.17 -0.65 3.48
CA PRO A 570 -10.28 -0.02 4.45
C PRO A 570 -9.41 -1.05 5.22
N GLY A 571 -8.50 -0.52 6.04
CA GLY A 571 -7.77 -1.29 7.05
C GLY A 571 -6.86 -2.40 6.52
N ALA A 572 -6.79 -3.50 7.28
CA ALA A 572 -5.89 -4.62 7.04
C ALA A 572 -6.18 -5.37 5.73
N ALA A 573 -7.45 -5.52 5.33
CA ALA A 573 -7.83 -6.27 4.13
C ALA A 573 -7.13 -5.76 2.87
N ARG A 574 -7.10 -4.43 2.68
CA ARG A 574 -6.37 -3.78 1.57
C ARG A 574 -4.87 -4.07 1.59
N LEU A 575 -4.26 -4.04 2.77
CA LEU A 575 -2.83 -4.32 2.93
C LEU A 575 -2.51 -5.79 2.65
N LEU A 576 -3.38 -6.72 3.06
CA LEU A 576 -3.25 -8.14 2.77
C LEU A 576 -3.32 -8.39 1.25
N GLY A 577 -4.27 -7.77 0.54
CA GLY A 577 -4.35 -7.87 -0.93
C GLY A 577 -3.07 -7.41 -1.64
N VAL A 578 -2.44 -6.32 -1.17
CA VAL A 578 -1.13 -5.86 -1.68
C VAL A 578 -0.02 -6.86 -1.35
N ALA A 579 -0.01 -7.41 -0.14
CA ALA A 579 1.01 -8.36 0.30
C ALA A 579 0.95 -9.69 -0.46
N ILE A 580 -0.25 -10.22 -0.71
CA ILE A 580 -0.50 -11.45 -1.47
C ILE A 580 0.00 -11.27 -2.92
N ALA A 581 -0.30 -10.13 -3.55
CA ALA A 581 0.24 -9.79 -4.86
C ALA A 581 1.78 -9.71 -4.86
N GLY A 582 2.36 -9.13 -3.80
CA GLY A 582 3.82 -9.10 -3.61
C GLY A 582 4.44 -10.49 -3.50
N ARG A 583 3.80 -11.43 -2.79
CA ARG A 583 4.25 -12.82 -2.67
C ARG A 583 4.14 -13.56 -4.01
N ALA A 584 3.06 -13.38 -4.75
CA ALA A 584 2.90 -13.94 -6.09
C ALA A 584 3.92 -13.38 -7.09
N ALA A 585 4.23 -12.08 -7.01
CA ALA A 585 5.28 -11.44 -7.80
C ALA A 585 6.66 -12.04 -7.49
N LEU A 586 6.97 -12.29 -6.21
CA LEU A 586 8.22 -12.93 -5.81
C LEU A 586 8.35 -14.34 -6.39
N GLY A 587 7.29 -15.16 -6.26
CA GLY A 587 7.26 -16.50 -6.82
C GLY A 587 7.34 -16.56 -8.35
N ALA A 588 7.01 -15.45 -9.04
CA ALA A 588 7.18 -15.27 -10.48
C ALA A 588 8.53 -14.67 -10.89
N GLY A 589 9.40 -14.39 -9.91
CA GLY A 589 10.68 -13.72 -10.11
C GLY A 589 10.58 -12.26 -10.59
N LEU A 590 9.43 -11.60 -10.39
CA LEU A 590 9.26 -10.16 -10.60
C LEU A 590 9.72 -9.40 -9.34
N VAL A 591 11.03 -9.41 -9.10
CA VAL A 591 11.61 -9.05 -7.79
C VAL A 591 11.49 -7.56 -7.47
N ALA A 592 11.48 -6.69 -8.49
CA ALA A 592 11.25 -5.25 -8.29
C ALA A 592 9.84 -4.97 -7.75
N ASP A 593 8.83 -5.60 -8.34
CA ASP A 593 7.43 -5.49 -7.91
C ASP A 593 7.24 -6.10 -6.53
N ALA A 594 7.79 -7.31 -6.30
CA ALA A 594 7.75 -7.98 -5.01
C ALA A 594 8.33 -7.10 -3.90
N ARG A 595 9.52 -6.52 -4.12
CA ARG A 595 10.19 -5.64 -3.16
C ARG A 595 9.34 -4.41 -2.83
N SER A 596 8.72 -3.79 -3.83
CA SER A 596 7.84 -2.62 -3.66
C SER A 596 6.57 -2.96 -2.88
N LEU A 597 5.85 -4.00 -3.30
CA LEU A 597 4.57 -4.40 -2.72
C LEU A 597 4.73 -4.95 -1.30
N LEU A 598 5.66 -5.88 -1.09
CA LEU A 598 5.93 -6.48 0.22
C LEU A 598 6.50 -5.46 1.20
N GLY A 599 7.44 -4.60 0.77
CA GLY A 599 8.02 -3.57 1.64
C GLY A 599 6.95 -2.62 2.17
N ARG A 600 6.03 -2.16 1.31
CA ARG A 600 4.91 -1.30 1.72
C ARG A 600 3.96 -2.01 2.66
N ALA A 601 3.49 -3.21 2.29
CA ALA A 601 2.48 -3.92 3.07
C ALA A 601 3.02 -4.38 4.43
N ALA A 602 4.20 -4.98 4.46
CA ALA A 602 4.78 -5.56 5.66
C ALA A 602 5.15 -4.49 6.72
N THR A 603 5.69 -3.35 6.28
CA THR A 603 5.96 -2.21 7.19
C THR A 603 4.66 -1.63 7.75
N THR A 604 3.65 -1.42 6.91
CA THR A 604 2.37 -0.83 7.36
C THR A 604 1.61 -1.77 8.30
N LEU A 605 1.56 -3.08 7.99
CA LEU A 605 0.94 -4.09 8.87
C LEU A 605 1.64 -4.18 10.23
N SER A 606 2.98 -4.15 10.24
CA SER A 606 3.74 -4.15 11.51
C SER A 606 3.45 -2.89 12.34
N ALA A 607 3.36 -1.72 11.70
CA ALA A 607 3.06 -0.46 12.37
C ALA A 607 1.61 -0.38 12.89
N ALA A 608 0.70 -1.18 12.31
CA ALA A 608 -0.70 -1.29 12.71
C ALA A 608 -0.95 -2.29 13.86
N GLY A 609 0.10 -2.86 14.47
CA GLY A 609 -0.02 -3.80 15.60
C GLY A 609 0.08 -5.28 15.21
N HIS A 610 0.17 -5.62 13.92
CA HIS A 610 0.30 -7.01 13.46
C HIS A 610 1.76 -7.46 13.32
N ASP A 611 2.62 -7.08 14.26
CA ASP A 611 4.07 -7.21 14.13
C ASP A 611 4.60 -8.65 14.28
N ILE A 612 3.89 -9.50 15.01
CA ILE A 612 4.09 -10.96 15.13
C ILE A 612 3.08 -11.78 14.30
N GLY A 613 2.05 -11.12 13.75
CA GLY A 613 1.02 -11.71 12.88
C GLY A 613 1.36 -11.62 11.39
N TRP A 614 0.49 -10.95 10.62
CA TRP A 614 0.66 -10.77 9.17
C TRP A 614 1.87 -9.91 8.78
N GLY A 615 2.24 -8.94 9.61
CA GLY A 615 3.47 -8.15 9.41
C GLY A 615 4.71 -9.05 9.40
N TYR A 616 4.83 -9.96 10.37
CA TYR A 616 5.90 -10.97 10.39
C TYR A 616 5.87 -11.85 9.14
N ARG A 617 4.70 -12.42 8.82
CA ARG A 617 4.47 -13.33 7.69
C ARG A 617 4.96 -12.76 6.34
N TYR A 618 4.78 -11.46 6.10
CA TYR A 618 5.17 -10.80 4.86
C TYR A 618 6.57 -10.15 4.90
N ARG A 619 7.15 -9.92 6.08
CA ARG A 619 8.58 -9.56 6.20
C ARG A 619 9.48 -10.72 5.77
N VAL A 620 9.08 -11.98 5.98
CA VAL A 620 9.84 -13.16 5.54
C VAL A 620 10.09 -13.18 4.02
N PRO A 621 9.07 -13.16 3.14
CA PRO A 621 9.30 -13.06 1.70
C PRO A 621 9.90 -11.70 1.30
N TYR A 622 9.71 -10.63 2.08
CA TYR A 622 10.39 -9.36 1.81
C TYR A 622 11.92 -9.47 1.99
N VAL A 623 12.41 -10.21 2.99
CA VAL A 623 13.83 -10.53 3.14
C VAL A 623 14.36 -11.24 1.90
N VAL A 624 13.62 -12.22 1.37
CA VAL A 624 13.99 -12.93 0.14
C VAL A 624 14.05 -11.96 -1.04
N ALA A 625 13.05 -11.09 -1.22
CA ALA A 625 13.05 -10.09 -2.29
C ALA A 625 14.25 -9.12 -2.21
N LEU A 626 14.63 -8.69 -1.01
CA LEU A 626 15.83 -7.86 -0.79
C LEU A 626 17.11 -8.64 -1.12
N ALA A 627 17.21 -9.89 -0.67
CA ALA A 627 18.37 -10.73 -0.94
C ALA A 627 18.57 -10.97 -2.45
N VAL A 628 17.50 -11.33 -3.16
CA VAL A 628 17.53 -11.61 -4.60
C VAL A 628 17.71 -10.33 -5.44
N THR A 629 17.43 -9.14 -4.91
CA THR A 629 17.77 -7.87 -5.58
C THR A 629 19.19 -7.38 -5.26
N GLY A 630 19.91 -8.09 -4.40
CA GLY A 630 21.27 -7.77 -3.97
C GLY A 630 21.38 -6.73 -2.84
N GLU A 631 20.27 -6.33 -2.21
CA GLU A 631 20.25 -5.49 -1.00
C GLU A 631 20.58 -6.34 0.26
N ILE A 632 21.72 -7.05 0.24
CA ILE A 632 22.06 -8.09 1.22
C ILE A 632 22.16 -7.58 2.65
N ASP A 633 22.77 -6.40 2.86
CA ASP A 633 22.92 -5.80 4.20
C ASP A 633 21.54 -5.52 4.82
N ARG A 634 20.64 -4.94 4.04
CA ARG A 634 19.27 -4.64 4.46
C ARG A 634 18.46 -5.91 4.70
N ALA A 635 18.65 -6.93 3.87
CA ALA A 635 18.03 -8.25 4.07
C ALA A 635 18.50 -8.88 5.39
N ALA A 636 19.79 -8.80 5.70
CA ALA A 636 20.37 -9.33 6.93
C ALA A 636 19.88 -8.58 8.18
N GLU A 637 19.82 -7.25 8.15
CA GLU A 637 19.25 -6.43 9.23
C GLU A 637 17.79 -6.78 9.50
N LEU A 638 16.98 -6.88 8.44
CA LEU A 638 15.58 -7.25 8.54
C LEU A 638 15.40 -8.67 9.09
N LEU A 639 16.21 -9.63 8.62
CA LEU A 639 16.19 -11.00 9.12
C LEU A 639 16.57 -11.08 10.60
N ALA A 640 17.62 -10.38 11.03
CA ALA A 640 18.01 -10.32 12.45
C ALA A 640 16.87 -9.76 13.32
N SER A 641 16.17 -8.74 12.82
CA SER A 641 14.99 -8.18 13.52
C SER A 641 13.83 -9.17 13.65
N LEU A 642 13.67 -10.09 12.69
CA LEU A 642 12.67 -11.15 12.77
C LEU A 642 13.08 -12.22 13.77
N GLN A 643 14.35 -12.65 13.74
CA GLN A 643 14.88 -13.67 14.65
C GLN A 643 14.89 -13.23 16.12
N ALA A 644 14.99 -11.93 16.39
CA ALA A 644 14.88 -11.38 17.73
C ALA A 644 13.46 -11.49 18.31
N LYS A 645 12.44 -11.70 17.48
CA LYS A 645 11.04 -11.83 17.91
C LYS A 645 10.67 -13.30 18.09
N ARG A 646 10.03 -13.60 19.22
CA ARG A 646 9.43 -14.92 19.43
C ARG A 646 8.02 -14.93 18.84
N ARG A 647 7.78 -15.87 17.92
CA ARG A 647 6.44 -16.16 17.38
C ARG A 647 5.89 -17.43 18.01
N PRO A 648 4.93 -17.36 18.95
CA PRO A 648 4.51 -18.52 19.74
C PRO A 648 3.52 -19.44 19.01
N PHE A 649 2.98 -19.01 17.88
CA PHE A 649 2.14 -19.77 16.97
C PHE A 649 2.76 -19.75 15.56
N ARG A 650 2.52 -20.80 14.76
CA ARG A 650 3.01 -21.00 13.39
C ARG A 650 4.45 -20.53 13.24
N ALA A 651 5.44 -21.35 13.52
CA ALA A 651 6.84 -20.92 13.48
C ALA A 651 7.31 -20.42 12.09
N LEU A 652 6.61 -20.80 11.01
CA LEU A 652 7.02 -20.55 9.61
C LEU A 652 8.48 -21.00 9.39
N GLY A 653 8.80 -22.19 9.90
CA GLY A 653 10.16 -22.70 9.99
C GLY A 653 10.81 -22.79 8.61
N THR A 654 10.10 -23.37 7.65
CA THR A 654 10.58 -23.53 6.27
C THR A 654 10.76 -22.18 5.58
N GLU A 655 9.78 -21.29 5.62
CA GLU A 655 9.86 -19.99 4.95
C GLU A 655 10.96 -19.10 5.56
N THR A 656 11.13 -19.15 6.88
CA THR A 656 12.20 -18.43 7.57
C THR A 656 13.57 -19.04 7.24
N ALA A 657 13.67 -20.37 7.09
CA ALA A 657 14.90 -21.03 6.65
C ALA A 657 15.26 -20.66 5.21
N VAL A 658 14.28 -20.58 4.30
CA VAL A 658 14.48 -20.07 2.93
C VAL A 658 15.01 -18.64 2.95
N ALA A 659 14.43 -17.75 3.76
CA ALA A 659 14.92 -16.37 3.90
C ALA A 659 16.37 -16.34 4.42
N ARG A 660 16.69 -17.13 5.45
CA ARG A 660 18.06 -17.26 5.98
C ARG A 660 19.04 -17.77 4.92
N ALA A 661 18.64 -18.77 4.15
CA ALA A 661 19.48 -19.36 3.10
C ALA A 661 19.78 -18.35 1.99
N TRP A 662 18.78 -17.57 1.54
CA TRP A 662 19.01 -16.50 0.57
C TRP A 662 19.95 -15.40 1.08
N VAL A 663 19.84 -15.00 2.35
CA VAL A 663 20.78 -14.03 2.95
C VAL A 663 22.19 -14.61 3.05
N ALA A 664 22.35 -15.85 3.55
CA ALA A 664 23.65 -16.50 3.65
C ALA A 664 24.31 -16.68 2.27
N ALA A 665 23.54 -17.11 1.26
CA ALA A 665 24.03 -17.27 -0.10
C ALA A 665 24.41 -15.93 -0.74
N GLY A 666 23.62 -14.87 -0.51
CA GLY A 666 23.92 -13.51 -0.95
C GLY A 666 25.18 -12.90 -0.29
N GLN A 667 25.51 -13.33 0.93
CA GLN A 667 26.78 -13.04 1.61
C GLN A 667 27.95 -13.88 1.08
N GLY A 668 27.70 -14.80 0.15
CA GLY A 668 28.69 -15.69 -0.43
C GLY A 668 28.90 -17.01 0.32
N ALA A 669 28.22 -17.24 1.45
CA ALA A 669 28.26 -18.48 2.24
C ALA A 669 27.29 -19.53 1.67
N VAL A 670 27.52 -19.95 0.43
CA VAL A 670 26.62 -20.85 -0.31
C VAL A 670 26.53 -22.23 0.34
N SER A 671 27.62 -22.74 0.92
CA SER A 671 27.62 -24.02 1.65
C SER A 671 26.75 -23.98 2.90
N GLU A 672 26.78 -22.87 3.65
CA GLU A 672 25.91 -22.64 4.81
C GLU A 672 24.44 -22.59 4.37
N ALA A 673 24.15 -21.88 3.27
CA ALA A 673 22.80 -21.81 2.72
C ALA A 673 22.24 -23.18 2.32
N VAL A 674 23.06 -24.03 1.71
CA VAL A 674 22.69 -25.42 1.39
C VAL A 674 22.42 -26.23 2.67
N GLY A 675 23.23 -26.09 3.71
CA GLY A 675 23.00 -26.73 5.01
C GLY A 675 21.68 -26.32 5.65
N ILE A 676 21.37 -25.02 5.66
CA ILE A 676 20.10 -24.49 6.18
C ILE A 676 18.89 -25.10 5.44
N LEU A 677 18.98 -25.23 4.12
CA LEU A 677 17.90 -25.80 3.31
C LEU A 677 17.78 -27.32 3.47
N ALA A 678 18.89 -28.03 3.67
CA ALA A 678 18.87 -29.46 3.95
C ALA A 678 18.15 -29.74 5.29
N ASP A 679 18.51 -29.02 6.36
CA ASP A 679 17.84 -29.14 7.66
C ASP A 679 16.35 -28.79 7.54
N ALA A 680 16.01 -27.76 6.77
CA ALA A 680 14.62 -27.37 6.55
C ALA A 680 13.83 -28.44 5.76
N ALA A 681 14.46 -29.06 4.76
CA ALA A 681 13.86 -30.15 3.98
C ALA A 681 13.59 -31.39 4.87
N GLU A 682 14.53 -31.77 5.73
CA GLU A 682 14.34 -32.89 6.68
C GLU A 682 13.19 -32.63 7.66
N ASN A 683 13.11 -31.41 8.21
CA ASN A 683 12.01 -31.03 9.10
C ASN A 683 10.66 -31.02 8.38
N ALA A 684 10.60 -30.50 7.15
CA ALA A 684 9.40 -30.52 6.33
C ALA A 684 8.95 -31.96 6.00
N ALA A 685 9.89 -32.85 5.67
CA ALA A 685 9.63 -34.26 5.42
C ALA A 685 9.03 -34.95 6.66
N ALA A 686 9.60 -34.71 7.84
CA ALA A 686 9.12 -35.25 9.12
C ALA A 686 7.69 -34.77 9.45
N ALA A 687 7.32 -33.56 9.02
CA ALA A 687 5.99 -32.99 9.19
C ALA A 687 5.00 -33.37 8.07
N GLY A 688 5.41 -34.14 7.05
CA GLY A 688 4.58 -34.51 5.89
C GLY A 688 4.36 -33.35 4.90
N GLN A 689 5.19 -32.31 4.96
CA GLN A 689 5.11 -31.11 4.12
C GLN A 689 5.97 -31.28 2.86
N PHE A 690 5.61 -32.26 2.02
CA PHE A 690 6.44 -32.71 0.90
C PHE A 690 6.65 -31.67 -0.22
N ALA A 691 5.73 -30.73 -0.41
CA ALA A 691 5.96 -29.64 -1.36
C ALA A 691 6.95 -28.61 -0.82
N ALA A 692 6.93 -28.35 0.49
CA ALA A 692 7.92 -27.49 1.15
C ALA A 692 9.31 -28.13 1.12
N GLU A 693 9.37 -29.46 1.32
CA GLU A 693 10.58 -30.25 1.14
C GLU A 693 11.14 -30.10 -0.29
N ALA A 694 10.29 -30.25 -1.31
CA ALA A 694 10.70 -30.10 -2.71
C ALA A 694 11.23 -28.70 -3.03
N GLU A 695 10.62 -27.64 -2.48
CA GLU A 695 11.10 -26.25 -2.64
C GLU A 695 12.49 -26.06 -2.02
N CYS A 696 12.71 -26.54 -0.78
CA CYS A 696 14.01 -26.48 -0.12
C CYS A 696 15.10 -27.19 -0.93
N LEU A 697 14.81 -28.39 -1.46
CA LEU A 697 15.74 -29.16 -2.28
C LEU A 697 15.98 -28.51 -3.66
N GLN A 698 14.98 -27.85 -4.24
CA GLN A 698 15.15 -27.03 -5.45
C GLN A 698 16.13 -25.88 -5.19
N LEU A 699 15.91 -25.11 -4.13
CA LEU A 699 16.77 -23.97 -3.77
C LEU A 699 18.19 -24.43 -3.42
N ALA A 700 18.35 -25.57 -2.76
CA ALA A 700 19.68 -26.14 -2.49
C ALA A 700 20.40 -26.48 -3.81
N THR A 701 19.68 -27.00 -4.80
CA THR A 701 20.20 -27.23 -6.17
C THR A 701 20.59 -25.92 -6.85
N GLN A 702 19.78 -24.86 -6.73
CA GLN A 702 20.12 -23.51 -7.23
C GLN A 702 21.43 -23.00 -6.62
N PHE A 703 21.68 -23.31 -5.35
CA PHE A 703 22.93 -23.02 -4.64
C PHE A 703 24.06 -24.02 -4.92
N GLY A 704 23.88 -24.97 -5.84
CA GLY A 704 24.95 -25.87 -6.31
C GLY A 704 24.98 -27.24 -5.64
N ALA A 705 24.02 -27.59 -4.80
CA ALA A 705 23.94 -28.92 -4.19
C ALA A 705 23.71 -29.99 -5.27
N ARG A 706 24.52 -31.06 -5.22
CA ARG A 706 24.49 -32.17 -6.20
C ARG A 706 23.86 -33.47 -5.67
N THR A 707 23.39 -33.46 -4.43
CA THR A 707 22.89 -34.65 -3.72
C THR A 707 21.36 -34.69 -3.62
N THR A 708 20.66 -33.72 -4.21
CA THR A 708 19.21 -33.51 -4.06
C THR A 708 18.36 -34.38 -5.00
N HIS A 709 18.93 -34.85 -6.11
CA HIS A 709 18.22 -35.55 -7.18
C HIS A 709 17.48 -36.83 -6.73
N PRO A 710 18.08 -37.78 -5.97
CA PRO A 710 17.38 -38.99 -5.57
C PRO A 710 16.07 -38.72 -4.84
N ARG A 711 16.08 -37.76 -3.92
CA ARG A 711 14.91 -37.41 -3.12
C ARG A 711 13.86 -36.64 -3.91
N LEU A 712 14.28 -35.69 -4.75
CA LEU A 712 13.36 -34.98 -5.66
C LEU A 712 12.65 -35.92 -6.62
N ARG A 713 13.32 -36.99 -7.08
CA ARG A 713 12.72 -38.04 -7.91
C ARG A 713 11.63 -38.83 -7.17
N GLU A 714 11.83 -39.12 -5.89
CA GLU A 714 10.80 -39.75 -5.05
C GLU A 714 9.61 -38.83 -4.82
N LEU A 715 9.88 -37.56 -4.50
CA LEU A 715 8.84 -36.55 -4.27
C LEU A 715 7.97 -36.32 -5.51
N ALA A 716 8.53 -36.45 -6.71
CA ALA A 716 7.77 -36.33 -7.96
C ALA A 716 6.64 -37.39 -8.11
N ALA A 717 6.64 -38.45 -7.31
CA ALA A 717 5.55 -39.44 -7.29
C ALA A 717 4.40 -39.07 -6.34
N VAL A 718 4.60 -38.14 -5.40
CA VAL A 718 3.63 -37.80 -4.35
C VAL A 718 3.22 -36.32 -4.31
N VAL A 719 4.07 -35.43 -4.82
CA VAL A 719 3.80 -33.99 -4.91
C VAL A 719 3.18 -33.68 -6.27
N GLU A 720 2.02 -33.02 -6.26
CA GLU A 720 1.32 -32.59 -7.47
C GLU A 720 1.92 -31.29 -8.04
N GLY A 721 1.96 -31.21 -9.37
CA GLY A 721 2.34 -30.00 -10.09
C GLY A 721 3.69 -30.10 -10.81
N PRO A 722 3.95 -29.20 -11.78
CA PRO A 722 5.16 -29.28 -12.60
C PRO A 722 6.46 -28.99 -11.85
N ARG A 723 6.43 -28.23 -10.73
CA ARG A 723 7.65 -27.75 -10.06
C ARG A 723 8.57 -28.89 -9.62
N VAL A 724 8.05 -29.89 -8.89
CA VAL A 724 8.87 -30.99 -8.36
C VAL A 724 9.59 -31.76 -9.46
N ARG A 725 8.94 -31.94 -10.63
CA ARG A 725 9.53 -32.60 -11.79
C ARG A 725 10.67 -31.77 -12.39
N VAL A 726 10.46 -30.47 -12.59
CA VAL A 726 11.49 -29.57 -13.14
C VAL A 726 12.66 -29.44 -12.16
N ALA A 727 12.40 -29.36 -10.85
CA ALA A 727 13.43 -29.39 -9.82
C ALA A 727 14.25 -30.69 -9.85
N GLY A 728 13.60 -31.85 -10.00
CA GLY A 728 14.29 -33.13 -10.17
C GLY A 728 15.16 -33.18 -11.42
N GLN A 729 14.67 -32.65 -12.55
CA GLN A 729 15.45 -32.52 -13.79
C GLN A 729 16.67 -31.61 -13.60
N PHE A 730 16.50 -30.50 -12.89
CA PHE A 730 17.59 -29.58 -12.57
C PHE A 730 18.68 -30.27 -11.75
N ALA A 731 18.28 -30.96 -10.67
CA ALA A 731 19.20 -31.68 -9.80
C ALA A 731 19.95 -32.78 -10.56
N ALA A 732 19.26 -33.54 -11.42
CA ALA A 732 19.88 -34.58 -12.26
C ALA A 732 20.90 -33.99 -13.25
N ALA A 733 20.55 -32.91 -13.94
CA ALA A 733 21.43 -32.26 -14.92
C ALA A 733 22.68 -31.66 -14.26
N LEU A 734 22.52 -31.09 -13.06
CA LEU A 734 23.64 -30.54 -12.28
C LEU A 734 24.55 -31.65 -11.73
N GLU A 735 23.98 -32.74 -11.22
CA GLU A 735 24.71 -33.92 -10.75
C GLU A 735 25.53 -34.55 -11.89
N ALA A 736 24.91 -34.72 -13.06
CA ALA A 736 25.56 -35.28 -14.25
C ALA A 736 26.56 -34.33 -14.91
N GLY A 737 26.54 -33.04 -14.56
CA GLY A 737 27.36 -32.01 -15.21
C GLY A 737 27.00 -31.78 -16.67
N ASN A 738 25.71 -31.84 -17.01
CA ASN A 738 25.22 -31.72 -18.38
C ASN A 738 24.69 -30.30 -18.69
N PRO A 739 25.48 -29.41 -19.32
CA PRO A 739 25.07 -28.03 -19.59
C PRO A 739 23.93 -27.89 -20.61
N ALA A 740 23.76 -28.86 -21.53
CA ALA A 740 22.66 -28.82 -22.50
C ALA A 740 21.31 -29.08 -21.80
N GLU A 741 21.27 -30.05 -20.89
CA GLU A 741 20.09 -30.30 -20.06
C GLU A 741 19.79 -29.12 -19.12
N LEU A 742 20.80 -28.49 -18.53
CA LEU A 742 20.60 -27.27 -17.73
C LEU A 742 19.98 -26.11 -18.54
N THR A 743 20.32 -26.02 -19.82
CA THR A 743 19.69 -25.04 -20.73
C THR A 743 18.22 -25.35 -20.94
N ALA A 744 17.86 -26.62 -21.18
CA ALA A 744 16.47 -27.04 -21.30
C ALA A 744 15.69 -26.87 -19.97
N VAL A 745 16.34 -27.10 -18.83
CA VAL A 745 15.76 -26.86 -17.50
C VAL A 745 15.48 -25.37 -17.28
N SER A 746 16.35 -24.47 -17.75
CA SER A 746 16.10 -23.03 -17.73
C SER A 746 14.83 -22.67 -18.52
N GLU A 747 14.59 -23.29 -19.67
CA GLU A 747 13.37 -23.11 -20.47
C GLU A 747 12.13 -23.66 -19.73
N ALA A 748 12.24 -24.82 -19.10
CA ALA A 748 11.16 -25.42 -18.32
C ALA A 748 10.77 -24.56 -17.10
N PHE A 749 11.74 -23.95 -16.41
CA PHE A 749 11.47 -23.02 -15.31
C PHE A 749 10.81 -21.72 -15.80
N GLU A 750 11.23 -21.20 -16.95
CA GLU A 750 10.59 -20.04 -17.59
C GLU A 750 9.13 -20.36 -17.95
N GLU A 751 8.85 -21.55 -18.51
CA GLU A 751 7.51 -21.99 -18.89
C GLU A 751 6.55 -22.04 -17.70
N ILE A 752 7.00 -22.59 -16.56
CA ILE A 752 6.18 -22.62 -15.33
C ILE A 752 6.09 -21.24 -14.66
N GLY A 753 6.95 -20.30 -15.03
CA GLY A 753 6.97 -18.91 -14.55
C GLY A 753 7.94 -18.64 -13.38
N ASP A 754 8.80 -19.59 -12.99
CA ASP A 754 9.83 -19.38 -11.97
C ASP A 754 11.11 -18.82 -12.61
N ARG A 755 11.13 -17.50 -12.79
CA ARG A 755 12.26 -16.82 -13.45
C ARG A 755 13.56 -16.90 -12.65
N ILE A 756 13.50 -16.94 -11.32
CA ILE A 756 14.72 -16.99 -10.49
C ILE A 756 15.43 -18.33 -10.73
N ALA A 757 14.69 -19.44 -10.70
CA ALA A 757 15.25 -20.76 -11.00
C ALA A 757 15.69 -20.89 -12.48
N ALA A 758 14.97 -20.23 -13.41
CA ALA A 758 15.36 -20.20 -14.82
C ALA A 758 16.72 -19.49 -15.04
N VAL A 759 16.95 -18.37 -14.34
CA VAL A 759 18.23 -17.64 -14.32
C VAL A 759 19.33 -18.54 -13.77
N ASP A 760 19.10 -19.19 -12.63
CA ASP A 760 20.11 -20.04 -11.97
C ASP A 760 20.48 -21.26 -12.82
N ALA A 761 19.50 -21.93 -13.44
CA ALA A 761 19.77 -23.06 -14.33
C ALA A 761 20.63 -22.65 -15.55
N ALA A 762 20.32 -21.51 -16.18
CA ALA A 762 21.13 -20.96 -17.26
C ALA A 762 22.54 -20.57 -16.77
N ALA A 763 22.66 -19.97 -15.59
CA ALA A 763 23.93 -19.58 -15.00
C ALA A 763 24.83 -20.80 -14.69
N HIS A 764 24.27 -21.89 -14.17
CA HIS A 764 25.02 -23.16 -14.00
C HIS A 764 25.47 -23.73 -15.35
N ALA A 765 24.63 -23.65 -16.40
CA ALA A 765 25.02 -24.07 -17.75
C ALA A 765 26.21 -23.25 -18.28
N VAL A 766 26.26 -21.93 -18.04
CA VAL A 766 27.39 -21.06 -18.41
C VAL A 766 28.69 -21.57 -17.81
N VAL A 767 28.71 -21.83 -16.49
CA VAL A 767 29.90 -22.30 -15.78
C VAL A 767 30.41 -23.62 -16.37
N LEU A 768 29.51 -24.57 -16.62
CA LEU A 768 29.86 -25.87 -17.18
C LEU A 768 30.32 -25.79 -18.64
N TYR A 769 29.68 -24.98 -19.50
CA TYR A 769 30.14 -24.77 -20.88
C TYR A 769 31.53 -24.11 -20.92
N ARG A 770 31.82 -23.18 -20.02
CA ARG A 770 33.15 -22.56 -19.90
C ARG A 770 34.21 -23.58 -19.49
N HIS A 771 33.91 -24.43 -18.50
CA HIS A 771 34.82 -25.52 -18.11
C HIS A 771 35.06 -26.52 -19.25
N ALA A 772 34.06 -26.75 -20.11
CA ALA A 772 34.19 -27.58 -21.32
C ALA A 772 34.86 -26.88 -22.51
N GLY A 773 35.24 -25.59 -22.40
CA GLY A 773 35.85 -24.81 -23.48
C GLY A 773 34.88 -24.35 -24.58
N LEU A 774 33.57 -24.54 -24.40
CA LEU A 774 32.52 -24.23 -25.38
C LEU A 774 32.03 -22.78 -25.24
N ARG A 775 32.88 -21.83 -25.61
CA ARG A 775 32.65 -20.38 -25.41
C ARG A 775 31.37 -19.84 -26.07
N GLY A 776 31.01 -20.34 -27.26
CA GLY A 776 29.81 -19.89 -27.97
C GLY A 776 28.52 -20.25 -27.23
N SER A 777 28.40 -21.50 -26.79
CA SER A 777 27.28 -21.96 -25.97
C SER A 777 27.23 -21.24 -24.63
N ALA A 778 28.38 -21.05 -23.97
CA ALA A 778 28.47 -20.27 -22.74
C ALA A 778 27.96 -18.83 -22.92
N LEU A 779 28.28 -18.17 -24.04
CA LEU A 779 27.80 -16.83 -24.35
C LEU A 779 26.28 -16.80 -24.56
N GLY A 780 25.72 -17.79 -25.26
CA GLY A 780 24.27 -17.91 -25.46
C GLY A 780 23.52 -18.08 -24.13
N CYS A 781 23.99 -18.97 -23.26
CA CYS A 781 23.40 -19.16 -21.93
C CYS A 781 23.57 -17.92 -21.03
N ALA A 782 24.69 -17.21 -21.13
CA ALA A 782 24.93 -15.98 -20.38
C ALA A 782 23.96 -14.88 -20.81
N ALA A 783 23.79 -14.67 -22.12
CA ALA A 783 22.83 -13.72 -22.66
C ALA A 783 21.39 -14.04 -22.22
N ARG A 784 21.03 -15.33 -22.17
CA ARG A 784 19.73 -15.77 -21.63
C ARG A 784 19.59 -15.47 -20.13
N ALA A 785 20.58 -15.82 -19.31
CA ALA A 785 20.55 -15.56 -17.88
C ALA A 785 20.44 -14.04 -17.58
N ASP A 786 21.20 -13.22 -18.30
CA ASP A 786 21.16 -11.76 -18.17
C ASP A 786 19.81 -11.17 -18.60
N ALA A 787 19.24 -11.64 -19.72
CA ALA A 787 17.93 -11.21 -20.20
C ALA A 787 16.82 -11.54 -19.19
N LEU A 788 16.77 -12.79 -18.71
CA LEU A 788 15.80 -13.21 -17.69
C LEU A 788 15.96 -12.43 -16.39
N ALA A 789 17.20 -12.14 -15.98
CA ALA A 789 17.47 -11.36 -14.78
C ALA A 789 17.03 -9.89 -14.91
N ALA A 790 17.22 -9.29 -16.09
CA ALA A 790 16.77 -7.94 -16.40
C ALA A 790 15.22 -7.87 -16.43
N ASP A 791 14.57 -8.79 -17.13
CA ASP A 791 13.11 -8.87 -17.24
C ASP A 791 12.43 -9.13 -15.89
N GLY A 792 13.11 -9.85 -14.98
CA GLY A 792 12.67 -10.03 -13.59
C GLY A 792 12.80 -8.78 -12.70
N GLY A 793 13.34 -7.68 -13.22
CA GLY A 793 13.56 -6.44 -12.46
C GLY A 793 14.88 -6.41 -11.70
N GLY A 794 15.93 -7.05 -12.23
CA GLY A 794 17.28 -7.03 -11.68
C GLY A 794 17.56 -8.16 -10.69
N VAL A 795 17.21 -9.39 -11.05
CA VAL A 795 17.53 -10.60 -10.26
C VAL A 795 19.05 -10.73 -10.10
N ARG A 796 19.49 -10.96 -8.86
CA ARG A 796 20.88 -11.20 -8.47
C ARG A 796 20.94 -12.44 -7.60
N THR A 797 21.60 -13.47 -8.11
CA THR A 797 21.78 -14.74 -7.39
C THR A 797 23.26 -15.13 -7.34
N PRO A 798 23.66 -16.02 -6.42
CA PRO A 798 25.02 -16.53 -6.38
C PRO A 798 25.42 -17.25 -7.67
N ALA A 799 24.51 -18.00 -8.30
CA ALA A 799 24.79 -18.71 -9.56
C ALA A 799 25.02 -17.70 -10.71
N LEU A 800 24.19 -16.66 -10.83
CA LEU A 800 24.36 -15.61 -11.82
C LEU A 800 25.68 -14.84 -11.62
N ALA A 801 25.99 -14.46 -10.37
CA ALA A 801 27.27 -13.86 -10.03
C ALA A 801 28.44 -14.79 -10.37
N ALA A 802 28.24 -16.11 -10.24
CA ALA A 802 29.26 -17.08 -10.60
C ALA A 802 29.52 -17.16 -12.10
N ALA A 803 28.44 -17.15 -12.89
CA ALA A 803 28.47 -17.14 -14.35
C ALA A 803 29.05 -15.86 -14.95
N GLY A 804 28.89 -14.70 -14.27
CA GLY A 804 29.45 -13.42 -14.70
C GLY A 804 30.94 -13.23 -14.38
N SER A 805 31.56 -14.15 -13.63
CA SER A 805 32.96 -14.05 -13.20
C SER A 805 33.86 -14.98 -14.00
N ASP A 806 34.92 -14.41 -14.58
CA ASP A 806 35.98 -15.15 -15.28
C ASP A 806 37.15 -15.54 -14.37
N LEU A 807 37.00 -15.38 -13.05
CA LEU A 807 38.07 -15.69 -12.11
C LEU A 807 38.36 -17.21 -12.11
N PRO A 808 39.63 -17.62 -12.26
CA PRO A 808 40.03 -19.03 -12.31
C PRO A 808 40.08 -19.67 -10.91
N VAL A 809 39.05 -19.46 -10.09
CA VAL A 809 38.95 -19.94 -8.70
C VAL A 809 37.91 -21.04 -8.57
N THR A 810 38.15 -22.00 -7.67
CA THR A 810 37.16 -23.04 -7.35
C THR A 810 35.96 -22.46 -6.61
N GLU A 811 34.86 -23.21 -6.54
CA GLU A 811 33.66 -22.84 -5.75
C GLU A 811 34.04 -22.51 -4.29
N ARG A 812 34.86 -23.37 -3.66
CA ARG A 812 35.31 -23.15 -2.27
C ARG A 812 36.23 -21.95 -2.10
N GLU A 813 37.13 -21.72 -3.06
CA GLU A 813 37.99 -20.53 -3.04
C GLU A 813 37.14 -19.26 -3.19
N ARG A 814 36.13 -19.27 -4.05
CA ARG A 814 35.19 -18.15 -4.26
C ARG A 814 34.40 -17.81 -3.00
N GLU A 815 33.88 -18.81 -2.31
CA GLU A 815 33.17 -18.65 -1.03
C GLU A 815 34.08 -18.02 0.04
N VAL A 816 35.33 -18.48 0.16
CA VAL A 816 36.32 -17.85 1.06
C VAL A 816 36.61 -16.40 0.66
N ILE A 817 36.79 -16.10 -0.63
CA ILE A 817 37.02 -14.72 -1.12
C ILE A 817 35.83 -13.81 -0.83
N ALA A 818 34.58 -14.30 -1.01
CA ALA A 818 33.39 -13.51 -0.75
C ALA A 818 33.27 -13.13 0.74
N LEU A 819 33.50 -14.09 1.65
CA LEU A 819 33.49 -13.83 3.09
C LEU A 819 34.65 -12.92 3.54
N LEU A 820 35.82 -13.01 2.91
CA LEU A 820 36.89 -12.02 3.08
C LEU A 820 36.44 -10.62 2.65
N GLY A 821 35.68 -10.51 1.55
CA GLY A 821 35.08 -9.27 1.05
C GLY A 821 34.21 -8.56 2.08
N LEU A 822 33.50 -9.33 2.92
CA LEU A 822 32.69 -8.86 4.04
C LEU A 822 33.49 -8.51 5.30
N GLY A 823 34.82 -8.70 5.29
CA GLY A 823 35.70 -8.34 6.40
C GLY A 823 35.84 -9.40 7.49
N LEU A 824 35.36 -10.63 7.28
CA LEU A 824 35.49 -11.71 8.27
C LEU A 824 36.96 -12.13 8.46
N SER A 825 37.32 -12.50 9.71
CA SER A 825 38.63 -13.06 10.01
C SER A 825 38.74 -14.52 9.55
N ASN A 826 39.96 -15.05 9.45
CA ASN A 826 40.15 -16.48 9.08
C ASN A 826 39.46 -17.42 10.06
N ARG A 827 39.37 -17.02 11.34
CA ARG A 827 38.69 -17.78 12.39
C ARG A 827 37.18 -17.76 12.16
N ASP A 828 36.60 -16.60 11.86
CA ASP A 828 35.16 -16.47 11.62
C ASP A 828 34.75 -17.23 10.35
N ILE A 829 35.56 -17.15 9.29
CA ILE A 829 35.36 -17.92 8.05
C ILE A 829 35.44 -19.44 8.34
N ALA A 830 36.43 -19.86 9.14
CA ALA A 830 36.60 -21.26 9.49
C ALA A 830 35.40 -21.80 10.29
N GLU A 831 34.91 -21.05 11.28
CA GLU A 831 33.72 -21.41 12.05
C GLU A 831 32.47 -21.48 11.17
N ARG A 832 32.24 -20.44 10.36
CA ARG A 832 31.07 -20.33 9.49
C ARG A 832 31.01 -21.41 8.41
N LEU A 833 32.16 -21.80 7.85
CA LEU A 833 32.25 -22.82 6.80
C LEU A 833 32.55 -24.24 7.31
N VAL A 834 32.61 -24.42 8.63
CA VAL A 834 32.98 -25.69 9.30
C VAL A 834 34.33 -26.23 8.80
N LEU A 835 35.35 -25.38 8.84
CA LEU A 835 36.74 -25.65 8.43
C LEU A 835 37.73 -25.35 9.56
N SER A 836 39.00 -25.71 9.36
CA SER A 836 40.10 -25.19 10.20
C SER A 836 40.60 -23.84 9.69
N PRO A 837 41.08 -22.91 10.55
CA PRO A 837 41.71 -21.66 10.11
C PRO A 837 42.86 -21.86 9.13
N ARG A 838 43.64 -22.94 9.29
CA ARG A 838 44.72 -23.32 8.34
C ARG A 838 44.19 -23.70 6.96
N THR A 839 43.03 -24.34 6.89
CA THR A 839 42.38 -24.68 5.62
C THR A 839 41.95 -23.41 4.88
N VAL A 840 41.40 -22.42 5.61
CA VAL A 840 41.05 -21.11 5.06
C VAL A 840 42.28 -20.40 4.51
N GLU A 841 43.38 -20.34 5.27
CA GLU A 841 44.65 -19.79 4.81
C GLU A 841 45.16 -20.47 3.52
N GLY A 842 45.05 -21.79 3.45
CA GLY A 842 45.40 -22.57 2.26
C GLY A 842 44.56 -22.21 1.03
N HIS A 843 43.25 -21.98 1.20
CA HIS A 843 42.38 -21.53 0.12
C HIS A 843 42.72 -20.11 -0.34
N ILE A 844 42.97 -19.19 0.60
CA ILE A 844 43.39 -17.81 0.29
C ILE A 844 44.68 -17.83 -0.53
N TYR A 845 45.69 -18.56 -0.07
CA TYR A 845 46.98 -18.67 -0.75
C TYR A 845 46.84 -19.19 -2.19
N LYS A 846 46.07 -20.27 -2.39
CA LYS A 846 45.81 -20.82 -3.74
C LYS A 846 45.05 -19.84 -4.62
N ALA A 847 44.07 -19.14 -4.06
CA ALA A 847 43.29 -18.14 -4.79
C ALA A 847 44.16 -16.95 -5.23
N MET A 848 45.07 -16.46 -4.36
CA MET A 848 46.03 -15.40 -4.72
C MET A 848 46.94 -15.83 -5.87
N ILE A 849 47.47 -17.07 -5.84
CA ILE A 849 48.29 -17.61 -6.94
C ILE A 849 47.51 -17.64 -8.26
N LYS A 850 46.27 -18.12 -8.22
CA LYS A 850 45.44 -18.28 -9.43
C LYS A 850 45.00 -16.95 -10.02
N THR A 851 44.75 -15.95 -9.18
CA THR A 851 44.26 -14.63 -9.59
C THR A 851 45.38 -13.62 -9.85
N GLY A 852 46.61 -13.91 -9.41
CA GLY A 852 47.78 -13.05 -9.60
C GLY A 852 47.82 -11.83 -8.66
N VAL A 853 46.94 -11.77 -7.66
CA VAL A 853 46.92 -10.67 -6.68
C VAL A 853 47.94 -10.89 -5.57
N SER A 854 48.47 -9.79 -5.05
CA SER A 854 49.62 -9.79 -4.14
C SER A 854 49.23 -9.60 -2.67
N SER A 855 48.00 -9.14 -2.40
CA SER A 855 47.48 -8.92 -1.06
C SER A 855 46.09 -9.55 -0.84
N ARG A 856 45.76 -9.76 0.44
CA ARG A 856 44.44 -10.23 0.88
C ARG A 856 43.38 -9.18 0.54
N GLU A 857 43.71 -7.91 0.68
CA GLU A 857 42.83 -6.78 0.38
C GLU A 857 42.49 -6.72 -1.10
N GLU A 858 43.48 -6.93 -1.99
CA GLU A 858 43.26 -7.05 -3.43
C GLU A 858 42.38 -8.26 -3.76
N LEU A 859 42.64 -9.42 -3.14
CA LEU A 859 41.82 -10.62 -3.34
C LEU A 859 40.36 -10.38 -2.93
N ALA A 860 40.13 -9.77 -1.77
CA ALA A 860 38.80 -9.44 -1.26
C ALA A 860 38.06 -8.44 -2.15
N ALA A 861 38.78 -7.56 -2.85
CA ALA A 861 38.18 -6.59 -3.77
C ALA A 861 37.68 -7.22 -5.08
N LEU A 862 38.17 -8.41 -5.48
CA LEU A 862 37.80 -9.05 -6.75
C LEU A 862 36.32 -9.45 -6.84
N LEU A 863 35.69 -9.76 -5.71
CA LEU A 863 34.28 -10.17 -5.63
C LEU A 863 33.39 -9.15 -4.92
N ARG A 864 33.93 -7.99 -4.51
CA ARG A 864 33.09 -6.93 -3.93
C ARG A 864 32.19 -6.35 -5.02
N PRO A 865 30.86 -6.26 -4.80
CA PRO A 865 30.01 -5.51 -5.70
C PRO A 865 30.51 -4.06 -5.75
N ARG A 866 30.76 -3.54 -6.96
CA ARG A 866 31.06 -2.11 -7.14
C ARG A 866 29.91 -1.32 -6.51
N LYS A 867 30.21 -0.46 -5.53
CA LYS A 867 29.22 0.50 -4.99
C LYS A 867 28.72 1.34 -6.16
N SER A 868 27.45 1.20 -6.50
CA SER A 868 26.74 2.16 -7.35
C SER A 868 26.79 3.51 -6.64
N GLY A 869 27.42 4.50 -7.26
CA GLY A 869 27.43 5.89 -6.77
C GLY A 869 26.09 6.56 -6.99
#